data_AF-A0A918TNE7-F1
#
_entry.id   AF-A0A918TNE7-F1
#
_cell.length_a   1.000
_cell.length_b   1.000
_cell.length_c   1.000
_cell.angle_alpha   90.00
_cell.angle_beta   90.00
_cell.angle_gamma   90.00
#
_symmetry.space_group_name_H-M   'P 1'
#
loop_
_entity.id
_entity.type
_entity.pdbx_description
1 polymer ?
#
loop_
_entity_poly.entity_id
_entity_poly.type
_entity_poly.pdbx_seq_one_letter_code
_entity_poly.pdbx_strand_id
1 'polypeptide(L)'
;MKLKKSLSLVLLTSGITQGDVLVQWLPIPGEATDSEFFRSSQTPAPSLATLGVAGSRIARINQATVTNAGSVWPGEISNRFSPAGEYDAEVGGYTEFTITPPQNGEITFESISYQLNSYGGMNDDDGYTGIVRTSVDNFATELASQTQTNTSSANFLFDISSLGSVTEAITFRIYFVDNAGPDRWADLAAANGGLIVNGTATGTRFENITWTATDSDIWETNGTDSNWNSSDNTFQGSDNVLFDDSPDPAFSGVVEIPTTTFPSSVTFDNSLLDYTLAGKFSSLNGLTKNGSGVATLQVPDNSLPVNGVIQINEGVLELAGNSTAFRNASEVNIAEGGTFRFVSGNAGQDSSVPINLNGGTLDVEDQILYLWPANTVPITLADATTSTIECDGTLYLFGNPIVGTGSLVKTGPGLLRATSSTTGATEILSYTGTTTISEGTFELGGANTAASQSWTVTDGATLRLASDVALPMENLPNSSTVSITGSTLELAGNEETIGSLTLASSPADGASTLTIDDLGTPLAVDELILTGTENYVNFVPAISSNGVYEVMTADSVTGTVGTNLTAYGLSPAVQTWNHDPTTGVISVTIDLAAESNTTLTYSNASGAGEWSLGVETDWLNASSPSQFYNNFEAHLSDVAFSSPGELPITILDTVSPLQTLFSNTAGFDYIVTGNPISGSGGLTINGGGSVSLNSSNFFTGETLISNGSVATLGLAFTTPIPNSSNVTVSGGSTLEIAATNTIVREVIDGRITIDNSTLLQSGGTHSHIGNLTLRNGSTWTATSPLNFDDENAQLNGDVLVEGSGLSQIGPFTSGIGLSDTYYFDVEDVSSDNGPDLIVSAQLEDAAEAVGGVGKARAGTMVLSGVNIYTGPTFVDGGCLLLDGSSAIPAMGALVEVTTDAEFGFIAGSASNSDIVTIANNVTWSGGALTFYVPTGSTASFAGDLTGGAFETATAAITVKGGGTLNFAGSSLPVTPTTDDDSIITGVGVGGTTSIEEVTLTTEPGTNAGRKATLTFSSSGPVDIYTSSDLNLWGAPIAEGITSEQPFVVDDIGATKAFFAIVPAGNTFPESN
;
A
#
# COMPACT_ATOMS: atom_id res chain seq x y z
N MET A 1 -44.49 -30.81 13.13
CA MET A 1 -44.87 -29.46 13.64
C MET A 1 -45.99 -28.93 12.75
N LYS A 2 -46.97 -28.18 13.28
CA LYS A 2 -47.98 -27.52 12.45
C LYS A 2 -47.45 -26.14 12.05
N LEU A 3 -47.05 -25.96 10.79
CA LEU A 3 -46.59 -24.67 10.28
C LEU A 3 -47.80 -23.76 10.03
N LYS A 4 -48.13 -22.92 11.01
CA LYS A 4 -49.02 -21.77 10.78
C LYS A 4 -48.18 -20.66 10.14
N LYS A 5 -48.38 -20.40 8.85
CA LYS A 5 -47.87 -19.20 8.18
C LYS A 5 -49.02 -18.20 8.09
N SER A 6 -48.81 -17.00 8.63
CA SER A 6 -49.77 -15.90 8.59
C SER A 6 -49.21 -14.81 7.69
N LEU A 7 -49.98 -14.39 6.67
CA LEU A 7 -49.64 -13.27 5.79
C LEU A 7 -50.56 -12.09 6.11
N SER A 8 -50.05 -11.02 6.73
CA SER A 8 -50.80 -9.78 6.89
C SER A 8 -50.59 -8.88 5.68
N LEU A 9 -51.68 -8.44 5.06
CA LEU A 9 -51.65 -7.70 3.80
C LEU A 9 -52.50 -6.43 3.94
N VAL A 10 -51.82 -5.29 3.98
CA VAL A 10 -52.44 -3.96 4.09
C VAL A 10 -52.67 -3.44 2.68
N LEU A 11 -53.92 -3.10 2.36
CA LEU A 11 -54.27 -2.59 1.04
C LEU A 11 -54.12 -1.08 0.96
N LEU A 12 -53.06 -0.64 0.30
CA LEU A 12 -52.83 0.76 -0.09
C LEU A 12 -53.47 0.99 -1.46
N THR A 13 -54.65 1.62 -1.50
CA THR A 13 -55.35 1.92 -2.76
C THR A 13 -55.16 3.37 -3.18
N SER A 14 -54.35 3.58 -4.21
CA SER A 14 -54.03 4.89 -4.76
C SER A 14 -54.96 5.32 -5.90
N GLY A 15 -55.47 6.55 -5.84
CA GLY A 15 -55.80 7.33 -7.05
C GLY A 15 -56.98 6.87 -7.92
N ILE A 16 -57.83 5.95 -7.45
CA ILE A 16 -59.08 5.60 -8.15
C ILE A 16 -60.25 5.72 -7.18
N THR A 17 -61.24 6.56 -7.50
CA THR A 17 -62.48 6.70 -6.71
C THR A 17 -63.36 5.44 -6.74
N GLN A 18 -63.04 4.51 -7.64
CA GLN A 18 -63.54 3.14 -7.74
C GLN A 18 -62.59 2.39 -8.69
N GLY A 19 -61.82 1.40 -8.23
CA GLY A 19 -60.92 0.67 -9.12
C GLY A 19 -60.36 -0.63 -8.57
N ASP A 20 -60.00 -1.49 -9.52
CA ASP A 20 -59.68 -2.89 -9.30
C ASP A 20 -58.37 -3.05 -8.50
N VAL A 21 -58.48 -3.69 -7.34
CA VAL A 21 -57.38 -4.11 -6.49
C VAL A 21 -56.80 -5.39 -7.07
N LEU A 22 -55.54 -5.36 -7.51
CA LEU A 22 -54.77 -6.56 -7.83
C LEU A 22 -53.66 -6.72 -6.80
N VAL A 23 -53.86 -7.59 -5.81
CA VAL A 23 -52.78 -8.05 -4.94
C VAL A 23 -52.04 -9.16 -5.66
N GLN A 24 -50.74 -9.05 -5.93
CA GLN A 24 -49.94 -10.18 -6.43
C GLN A 24 -48.79 -10.52 -5.47
N TRP A 25 -48.77 -11.75 -4.95
CA TRP A 25 -47.62 -12.26 -4.20
C TRP A 25 -46.58 -12.87 -5.16
N LEU A 26 -45.38 -12.28 -5.19
CA LEU A 26 -44.19 -12.80 -5.85
C LEU A 26 -43.16 -13.20 -4.78
N PRO A 27 -42.63 -14.44 -4.77
CA PRO A 27 -41.52 -14.79 -3.90
C PRO A 27 -40.27 -14.00 -4.30
N ILE A 28 -39.52 -13.52 -3.30
CA ILE A 28 -38.29 -12.73 -3.52
C ILE A 28 -37.21 -13.62 -4.14
N PRO A 29 -36.67 -13.29 -5.34
CA PRO A 29 -35.47 -13.94 -5.84
C PRO A 29 -34.26 -13.39 -5.06
N GLY A 30 -33.65 -14.20 -4.18
CA GLY A 30 -32.43 -13.80 -3.47
C GLY A 30 -32.06 -14.65 -2.26
N GLU A 31 -33.03 -15.06 -1.43
CA GLU A 31 -32.73 -15.85 -0.22
C GLU A 31 -32.64 -17.37 -0.50
N ALA A 32 -31.56 -17.79 -1.16
CA ALA A 32 -30.86 -19.07 -0.99
C ALA A 32 -29.84 -19.31 -2.13
N THR A 33 -28.73 -18.58 -2.14
CA THR A 33 -27.54 -19.01 -2.90
C THR A 33 -26.68 -19.93 -2.04
N ASP A 34 -27.12 -21.18 -1.89
CA ASP A 34 -26.18 -22.25 -1.56
C ASP A 34 -25.58 -22.79 -2.87
N SER A 35 -24.25 -22.81 -2.96
CA SER A 35 -23.53 -22.86 -4.24
C SER A 35 -23.29 -24.28 -4.78
N GLU A 36 -23.85 -25.30 -4.12
CA GLU A 36 -23.66 -26.71 -4.46
C GLU A 36 -24.96 -27.42 -4.91
N PHE A 37 -25.57 -27.12 -6.08
CA PHE A 37 -26.32 -28.16 -6.85
C PHE A 37 -26.77 -27.84 -8.31
N PHE A 38 -26.01 -27.09 -9.14
CA PHE A 38 -26.32 -27.03 -10.59
C PHE A 38 -25.14 -27.32 -11.52
N ARG A 39 -25.18 -28.51 -12.14
CA ARG A 39 -24.44 -28.80 -13.38
C ARG A 39 -25.33 -28.59 -14.60
N SER A 40 -24.75 -27.88 -15.58
CA SER A 40 -25.06 -27.92 -17.02
C SER A 40 -26.48 -27.59 -17.52
N SER A 41 -26.56 -26.41 -18.15
CA SER A 41 -27.15 -26.19 -19.48
C SER A 41 -28.63 -26.55 -19.72
N GLN A 42 -29.53 -25.57 -19.57
CA GLN A 42 -30.42 -25.12 -20.65
C GLN A 42 -30.74 -23.62 -20.48
N THR A 43 -30.47 -22.80 -21.50
CA THR A 43 -30.92 -21.41 -21.60
C THR A 43 -32.40 -21.34 -21.98
N PRO A 44 -33.25 -20.58 -21.28
CA PRO A 44 -34.60 -20.28 -21.75
C PRO A 44 -34.54 -19.34 -22.97
N ALA A 45 -35.26 -19.67 -24.04
CA ALA A 45 -35.35 -18.81 -25.22
C ALA A 45 -36.38 -17.67 -25.00
N PRO A 46 -36.13 -16.45 -25.52
CA PRO A 46 -37.08 -15.35 -25.40
C PRO A 46 -38.17 -15.46 -26.47
N SER A 47 -39.38 -15.89 -26.10
CA SER A 47 -40.58 -15.68 -26.91
C SER A 47 -41.83 -15.60 -26.05
N LEU A 48 -42.37 -14.38 -25.87
CA LEU A 48 -43.76 -14.17 -25.54
C LEU A 48 -44.38 -13.24 -26.58
N ALA A 49 -45.23 -13.82 -27.42
CA ALA A 49 -45.89 -13.10 -28.49
C ALA A 49 -46.96 -12.14 -27.95
N THR A 50 -47.14 -11.05 -28.68
CA THR A 50 -48.12 -9.99 -28.44
C THR A 50 -49.53 -10.53 -28.20
N LEU A 51 -50.05 -10.38 -26.96
CA LEU A 51 -51.48 -10.53 -26.69
C LEU A 51 -52.12 -9.14 -26.66
N GLY A 52 -52.66 -8.72 -27.81
CA GLY A 52 -53.20 -7.38 -27.98
C GLY A 52 -54.58 -7.22 -27.33
N VAL A 53 -54.67 -6.38 -26.30
CA VAL A 53 -55.92 -5.75 -25.87
C VAL A 53 -55.67 -4.25 -25.79
N ALA A 54 -56.31 -3.49 -26.68
CA ALA A 54 -56.24 -2.03 -26.68
C ALA A 54 -57.37 -1.48 -25.79
N GLY A 55 -57.01 -0.83 -24.69
CA GLY A 55 -57.98 -0.20 -23.79
C GLY A 55 -57.41 0.11 -22.40
N SER A 56 -57.00 1.37 -22.21
CA SER A 56 -56.92 2.11 -20.94
C SER A 56 -56.64 1.37 -19.60
N ARG A 57 -55.48 1.71 -19.01
CA ARG A 57 -55.19 1.72 -17.55
C ARG A 57 -55.50 0.45 -16.75
N ILE A 58 -54.48 -0.38 -16.55
CA ILE A 58 -54.36 -1.28 -15.39
C ILE A 58 -53.00 -0.98 -14.74
N ALA A 59 -53.00 -0.55 -13.48
CA ALA A 59 -51.78 -0.41 -12.69
C ALA A 59 -51.35 -1.79 -12.18
N ARG A 60 -50.10 -2.20 -12.44
CA ARG A 60 -49.54 -3.43 -11.86
C ARG A 60 -49.01 -3.12 -10.46
N ILE A 61 -49.75 -3.50 -9.42
CA ILE A 61 -49.29 -3.38 -8.03
C ILE A 61 -48.48 -4.63 -7.67
N ASN A 62 -47.16 -4.56 -7.89
CA ASN A 62 -46.21 -5.56 -7.43
C ASN A 62 -45.61 -5.16 -6.08
N GLN A 63 -46.22 -5.54 -4.96
CA GLN A 63 -45.52 -5.88 -3.69
C GLN A 63 -46.49 -6.17 -2.54
N ALA A 64 -46.17 -7.21 -1.77
CA ALA A 64 -46.64 -7.42 -0.40
C ALA A 64 -45.52 -8.12 0.39
N THR A 65 -44.98 -7.45 1.40
CA THR A 65 -43.84 -7.93 2.19
C THR A 65 -44.30 -8.65 3.45
N VAL A 66 -43.67 -9.78 3.79
CA VAL A 66 -44.05 -10.61 4.94
C VAL A 66 -43.01 -10.49 6.04
N THR A 67 -43.36 -9.87 7.18
CA THR A 67 -42.53 -9.93 8.40
C THR A 67 -42.81 -11.23 9.15
N ASN A 68 -41.77 -12.04 9.37
CA ASN A 68 -41.87 -13.29 10.12
C ASN A 68 -40.90 -13.25 11.31
N ALA A 69 -41.42 -13.21 12.54
CA ALA A 69 -40.61 -13.10 13.74
C ALA A 69 -40.16 -14.49 14.23
N GLY A 70 -38.86 -14.80 14.14
CA GLY A 70 -38.29 -16.00 14.75
C GLY A 70 -37.02 -16.51 14.06
N SER A 71 -35.91 -16.52 14.80
CA SER A 71 -34.57 -16.90 14.33
C SER A 71 -34.32 -18.42 14.30
N VAL A 72 -33.44 -18.83 13.37
CA VAL A 72 -32.68 -20.12 13.29
C VAL A 72 -33.46 -21.39 12.89
N TRP A 73 -33.13 -21.97 11.73
CA TRP A 73 -32.42 -23.27 11.58
C TRP A 73 -32.36 -23.72 10.09
N PRO A 74 -31.27 -24.39 9.64
CA PRO A 74 -31.22 -25.03 8.32
C PRO A 74 -32.05 -26.32 8.29
N GLY A 75 -32.79 -26.54 7.20
CA GLY A 75 -33.55 -27.76 6.94
C GLY A 75 -34.55 -27.61 5.80
N GLU A 76 -34.68 -28.62 4.95
CA GLU A 76 -35.56 -28.64 3.77
C GLU A 76 -37.01 -28.22 4.09
N ILE A 77 -37.55 -27.27 3.31
CA ILE A 77 -38.98 -26.94 3.36
C ILE A 77 -39.75 -27.97 2.53
N SER A 78 -40.16 -29.07 3.16
CA SER A 78 -41.09 -30.06 2.57
C SER A 78 -42.34 -30.22 3.43
N ASN A 79 -43.49 -29.80 2.91
CA ASN A 79 -44.77 -29.91 3.62
C ASN A 79 -45.35 -31.33 3.50
N ARG A 80 -44.92 -32.25 4.36
CA ARG A 80 -45.46 -33.61 4.41
C ARG A 80 -46.86 -33.66 5.02
N PHE A 81 -47.87 -33.86 4.19
CA PHE A 81 -49.20 -34.33 4.61
C PHE A 81 -49.12 -35.80 5.03
N SER A 82 -49.79 -36.17 6.13
CA SER A 82 -49.86 -37.54 6.67
C SER A 82 -51.32 -38.02 6.69
N PRO A 83 -51.63 -39.23 6.19
CA PRO A 83 -53.01 -39.66 6.04
C PRO A 83 -53.66 -40.41 7.21
N ALA A 84 -54.99 -40.31 7.21
CA ALA A 84 -56.01 -41.23 7.72
C ALA A 84 -56.15 -41.45 9.25
N GLY A 85 -57.21 -40.84 9.81
CA GLY A 85 -57.76 -41.18 11.12
C GLY A 85 -58.90 -40.24 11.55
N GLU A 86 -60.14 -40.58 11.14
CA GLU A 86 -61.38 -39.80 11.35
C GLU A 86 -61.50 -38.46 10.58
N TYR A 87 -62.73 -38.18 10.16
CA TYR A 87 -63.12 -37.07 9.27
C TYR A 87 -63.45 -35.82 10.10
N ASP A 88 -62.49 -35.34 10.90
CA ASP A 88 -62.65 -34.11 11.67
C ASP A 88 -62.21 -32.91 10.82
N ALA A 89 -63.14 -32.01 10.52
CA ALA A 89 -63.04 -31.01 9.45
C ALA A 89 -62.14 -29.80 9.78
N GLU A 90 -61.29 -29.91 10.81
CA GLU A 90 -60.52 -28.79 11.40
C GLU A 90 -58.98 -28.89 11.21
N VAL A 91 -58.44 -29.99 10.66
CA VAL A 91 -56.98 -30.26 10.70
C VAL A 91 -56.28 -30.47 9.35
N GLY A 92 -56.90 -30.03 8.25
CA GLY A 92 -56.19 -29.85 6.97
C GLY A 92 -55.21 -28.68 7.03
N GLY A 93 -54.07 -28.77 6.34
CA GLY A 93 -53.16 -27.64 6.14
C GLY A 93 -53.80 -26.58 5.23
N TYR A 94 -53.67 -25.31 5.59
CA TYR A 94 -54.21 -24.17 4.83
C TYR A 94 -53.20 -23.03 4.71
N THR A 95 -53.35 -22.22 3.66
CA THR A 95 -52.72 -20.90 3.57
C THR A 95 -53.62 -19.87 4.25
N GLU A 96 -53.11 -19.14 5.23
CA GLU A 96 -53.85 -18.08 5.94
C GLU A 96 -53.29 -16.70 5.58
N PHE A 97 -54.16 -15.78 5.15
CA PHE A 97 -53.79 -14.39 4.93
C PHE A 97 -54.90 -13.44 5.39
N THR A 98 -54.54 -12.28 5.93
CA THR A 98 -55.46 -11.26 6.42
C THR A 98 -55.38 -10.02 5.55
N ILE A 99 -56.53 -9.56 5.07
CA ILE A 99 -56.70 -8.31 4.34
C ILE A 99 -57.38 -7.31 5.26
N THR A 100 -56.74 -6.17 5.47
CA THR A 100 -57.30 -5.05 6.27
C THR A 100 -57.80 -3.94 5.34
N PRO A 101 -59.09 -3.55 5.41
CA PRO A 101 -59.61 -2.37 4.71
C PRO A 101 -58.90 -1.08 5.12
N PRO A 102 -58.77 -0.10 4.22
CA PRO A 102 -58.30 1.23 4.59
C PRO A 102 -59.21 1.86 5.65
N GLN A 103 -58.66 2.68 6.53
CA GLN A 103 -59.41 3.28 7.64
C GLN A 103 -60.53 4.19 7.11
N ASN A 104 -61.76 3.98 7.61
CA ASN A 104 -62.99 4.59 7.08
C ASN A 104 -63.34 4.21 5.63
N GLY A 105 -62.79 3.11 5.13
CA GLY A 105 -63.06 2.56 3.80
C GLY A 105 -63.74 1.20 3.81
N GLU A 106 -64.23 0.80 2.63
CA GLU A 106 -64.80 -0.51 2.36
C GLU A 106 -64.02 -1.20 1.23
N ILE A 107 -63.71 -2.49 1.41
CA ILE A 107 -63.29 -3.37 0.30
C ILE A 107 -64.49 -4.22 -0.13
N THR A 108 -64.84 -4.19 -1.41
CA THR A 108 -65.58 -5.27 -2.05
C THR A 108 -64.59 -6.28 -2.61
N PHE A 109 -64.83 -7.58 -2.47
CA PHE A 109 -64.03 -8.59 -3.16
C PHE A 109 -64.74 -9.07 -4.43
N GLU A 110 -63.97 -9.58 -5.38
CA GLU A 110 -64.49 -10.23 -6.58
C GLU A 110 -64.03 -11.69 -6.63
N SER A 111 -62.72 -11.92 -6.59
CA SER A 111 -62.17 -13.27 -6.70
C SER A 111 -60.80 -13.43 -6.04
N ILE A 112 -60.44 -14.66 -5.71
CA ILE A 112 -59.07 -15.06 -5.37
C ILE A 112 -58.60 -16.03 -6.46
N SER A 113 -57.48 -15.72 -7.11
CA SER A 113 -56.77 -16.71 -7.93
C SER A 113 -55.56 -17.27 -7.16
N TYR A 114 -55.30 -18.56 -7.35
CA TYR A 114 -54.17 -19.23 -6.71
C TYR A 114 -53.60 -20.30 -7.64
N GLN A 115 -52.32 -20.17 -7.98
CA GLN A 115 -51.63 -21.18 -8.80
C GLN A 115 -50.96 -22.24 -7.92
N LEU A 116 -51.37 -23.50 -8.08
CA LEU A 116 -50.78 -24.66 -7.42
C LEU A 116 -49.95 -25.46 -8.43
N ASN A 117 -48.63 -25.53 -8.25
CA ASN A 117 -47.76 -26.40 -9.06
C ASN A 117 -47.55 -27.74 -8.35
N SER A 118 -47.76 -28.86 -9.03
CA SER A 118 -47.51 -30.19 -8.47
C SER A 118 -46.11 -30.70 -8.87
N TYR A 119 -45.24 -30.90 -7.87
CA TYR A 119 -43.88 -31.39 -8.11
C TYR A 119 -43.84 -32.93 -8.04
N GLY A 120 -43.92 -33.58 -9.20
CA GLY A 120 -43.57 -35.00 -9.37
C GLY A 120 -44.70 -35.95 -9.77
N GLY A 121 -44.72 -36.32 -11.05
CA GLY A 121 -45.08 -37.68 -11.50
C GLY A 121 -46.45 -38.26 -11.13
N MET A 122 -47.49 -37.43 -10.99
CA MET A 122 -48.86 -37.93 -10.79
C MET A 122 -49.51 -38.32 -12.13
N ASN A 123 -50.38 -39.34 -12.12
CA ASN A 123 -51.14 -39.74 -13.31
C ASN A 123 -52.35 -38.80 -13.53
N ASP A 124 -52.67 -38.58 -14.80
CA ASP A 124 -53.43 -37.45 -15.35
C ASP A 124 -54.96 -37.37 -15.06
N ASP A 125 -55.52 -38.13 -14.11
CA ASP A 125 -56.99 -38.32 -14.03
C ASP A 125 -57.67 -37.80 -12.74
N ASP A 126 -56.90 -37.36 -11.73
CA ASP A 126 -57.38 -37.36 -10.34
C ASP A 126 -57.80 -35.99 -9.76
N GLY A 127 -57.05 -34.92 -10.03
CA GLY A 127 -57.44 -33.53 -9.72
C GLY A 127 -57.49 -33.10 -8.23
N TYR A 128 -57.65 -31.79 -8.04
CA TYR A 128 -57.65 -31.12 -6.72
C TYR A 128 -58.89 -30.25 -6.53
N THR A 129 -59.44 -30.23 -5.32
CA THR A 129 -60.49 -29.29 -4.91
C THR A 129 -59.93 -28.25 -3.96
N GLY A 130 -59.87 -26.99 -4.42
CA GLY A 130 -59.57 -25.84 -3.60
C GLY A 130 -60.82 -25.32 -2.88
N ILE A 131 -60.68 -24.86 -1.64
CA ILE A 131 -61.78 -24.35 -0.81
C ILE A 131 -61.30 -23.09 -0.08
N VAL A 132 -62.07 -22.01 -0.16
CA VAL A 132 -61.84 -20.74 0.56
C VAL A 132 -62.85 -20.62 1.71
N ARG A 133 -62.36 -20.27 2.90
CA ARG A 133 -63.17 -19.88 4.07
C ARG A 133 -62.66 -18.55 4.63
N THR A 134 -63.46 -17.84 5.45
CA THR A 134 -63.06 -16.54 6.01
C THR A 134 -63.34 -16.39 7.50
N SER A 135 -62.73 -15.41 8.14
CA SER A 135 -62.98 -15.11 9.56
C SER A 135 -64.36 -14.52 9.84
N VAL A 136 -65.11 -14.08 8.82
CA VAL A 136 -66.44 -13.44 8.98
C VAL A 136 -67.43 -14.34 9.72
N ASP A 137 -67.34 -15.65 9.50
CA ASP A 137 -68.14 -16.66 10.19
C ASP A 137 -67.29 -17.59 11.07
N ASN A 138 -66.09 -17.14 11.45
CA ASN A 138 -65.07 -17.95 12.12
C ASN A 138 -64.68 -19.24 11.34
N PHE A 139 -64.62 -19.15 10.01
CA PHE A 139 -64.25 -20.22 9.08
C PHE A 139 -65.20 -21.43 9.08
N ALA A 140 -66.46 -21.21 9.50
CA ALA A 140 -67.45 -22.27 9.67
C ALA A 140 -68.04 -22.77 8.34
N THR A 141 -68.12 -21.91 7.32
CA THR A 141 -68.67 -22.22 6.00
C THR A 141 -67.66 -22.03 4.88
N GLU A 142 -67.96 -22.65 3.74
CA GLU A 142 -67.18 -22.52 2.51
C GLU A 142 -67.70 -21.32 1.73
N LEU A 143 -66.87 -20.27 1.63
CA LEU A 143 -67.20 -19.07 0.88
C LEU A 143 -67.22 -19.37 -0.62
N ALA A 144 -66.24 -20.16 -1.07
CA ALA A 144 -66.08 -20.59 -2.45
C ALA A 144 -65.30 -21.90 -2.49
N SER A 145 -65.56 -22.73 -3.50
CA SER A 145 -64.73 -23.90 -3.81
C SER A 145 -64.69 -24.15 -5.31
N GLN A 146 -63.61 -24.77 -5.77
CA GLN A 146 -63.41 -25.08 -7.18
C GLN A 146 -62.57 -26.35 -7.31
N THR A 147 -63.02 -27.27 -8.17
CA THR A 147 -62.29 -28.50 -8.50
C THR A 147 -61.62 -28.36 -9.87
N GLN A 148 -60.30 -28.59 -9.92
CA GLN A 148 -59.51 -28.64 -11.15
C GLN A 148 -59.10 -30.09 -11.44
N THR A 149 -59.58 -30.65 -12.55
CA THR A 149 -59.21 -31.99 -13.02
C THR A 149 -58.04 -31.91 -13.99
N ASN A 150 -56.84 -32.10 -13.42
CA ASN A 150 -55.55 -32.34 -14.06
C ASN A 150 -54.88 -31.21 -14.89
N THR A 151 -53.77 -30.72 -14.35
CA THR A 151 -52.55 -30.26 -15.06
C THR A 151 -51.40 -30.25 -14.03
N SER A 152 -50.14 -30.27 -14.48
CA SER A 152 -48.95 -30.09 -13.61
C SER A 152 -48.86 -28.70 -12.94
N SER A 153 -49.74 -27.78 -13.35
CA SER A 153 -49.99 -26.50 -12.71
C SER A 153 -51.48 -26.18 -12.80
N ALA A 154 -52.16 -26.06 -11.65
CA ALA A 154 -53.59 -25.80 -11.55
C ALA A 154 -53.84 -24.36 -11.08
N ASN A 155 -54.46 -23.56 -11.94
CA ASN A 155 -54.92 -22.22 -11.59
C ASN A 155 -56.33 -22.30 -10.99
N PHE A 156 -56.45 -22.05 -9.70
CA PHE A 156 -57.74 -21.84 -9.07
C PHE A 156 -58.17 -20.39 -9.25
N LEU A 157 -59.47 -20.17 -9.41
CA LEU A 157 -60.13 -18.87 -9.42
C LEU A 157 -61.45 -19.01 -8.66
N PHE A 158 -61.41 -18.62 -7.39
CA PHE A 158 -62.54 -18.62 -6.47
C PHE A 158 -63.29 -17.29 -6.60
N ASP A 159 -64.53 -17.31 -7.08
CA ASP A 159 -65.43 -16.16 -6.95
C ASP A 159 -65.79 -15.98 -5.46
N ILE A 160 -65.43 -14.83 -4.89
CA ILE A 160 -65.70 -14.48 -3.49
C ILE A 160 -66.54 -13.20 -3.38
N SER A 161 -67.17 -12.77 -4.47
CA SER A 161 -68.03 -11.57 -4.53
C SER A 161 -69.23 -11.64 -3.58
N SER A 162 -69.62 -12.85 -3.16
CA SER A 162 -70.64 -13.11 -2.15
C SER A 162 -70.32 -12.54 -0.76
N LEU A 163 -69.06 -12.18 -0.48
CA LEU A 163 -68.65 -11.57 0.79
C LEU A 163 -69.14 -10.12 0.95
N GLY A 164 -69.41 -9.43 -0.17
CA GLY A 164 -69.87 -8.03 -0.19
C GLY A 164 -68.79 -7.01 0.20
N SER A 165 -69.22 -5.81 0.58
CA SER A 165 -68.38 -4.76 1.15
C SER A 165 -67.96 -5.10 2.58
N VAL A 166 -66.70 -4.82 2.93
CA VAL A 166 -66.15 -5.10 4.27
C VAL A 166 -65.39 -3.90 4.82
N THR A 167 -65.67 -3.53 6.08
CA THR A 167 -65.08 -2.39 6.80
C THR A 167 -64.05 -2.80 7.85
N GLU A 168 -63.92 -4.10 8.12
CA GLU A 168 -63.03 -4.67 9.15
C GLU A 168 -62.07 -5.69 8.52
N ALA A 169 -60.98 -6.01 9.22
CA ALA A 169 -59.97 -6.94 8.72
C ALA A 169 -60.52 -8.37 8.59
N ILE A 170 -60.35 -8.96 7.41
CA ILE A 170 -60.81 -10.32 7.10
C ILE A 170 -59.64 -11.23 6.82
N THR A 171 -59.62 -12.35 7.54
CA THR A 171 -58.67 -13.44 7.31
C THR A 171 -59.29 -14.48 6.40
N PHE A 172 -58.62 -14.83 5.32
CA PHE A 172 -58.96 -15.91 4.41
C PHE A 172 -58.13 -17.15 4.73
N ARG A 173 -58.73 -18.33 4.56
CA ARG A 173 -58.04 -19.63 4.57
C ARG A 173 -58.32 -20.36 3.26
N ILE A 174 -57.27 -20.72 2.54
CA ILE A 174 -57.35 -21.59 1.36
C ILE A 174 -56.87 -22.99 1.74
N TYR A 175 -57.75 -23.96 1.56
CA TYR A 175 -57.50 -25.39 1.72
C TYR A 175 -57.42 -26.04 0.33
N PHE A 176 -56.59 -27.08 0.20
CA PHE A 176 -56.58 -27.94 -0.99
C PHE A 176 -56.79 -29.39 -0.57
N VAL A 177 -57.70 -30.07 -1.26
CA VAL A 177 -58.05 -31.48 -1.04
C VAL A 177 -57.75 -32.27 -2.31
N ASP A 178 -56.93 -33.30 -2.20
CA ASP A 178 -56.70 -34.27 -3.27
C ASP A 178 -57.93 -35.21 -3.38
N ASN A 179 -58.48 -35.36 -4.58
CA ASN A 179 -59.70 -36.16 -4.76
C ASN A 179 -59.44 -37.68 -4.85
N ALA A 180 -58.19 -38.13 -5.02
CA ALA A 180 -57.83 -39.53 -5.29
C ALA A 180 -57.34 -40.33 -4.08
N GLY A 181 -57.50 -39.78 -2.88
CA GLY A 181 -57.31 -40.51 -1.63
C GLY A 181 -55.93 -40.34 -0.99
N PRO A 182 -55.69 -41.05 0.13
CA PRO A 182 -54.84 -40.56 1.21
C PRO A 182 -53.33 -40.35 0.93
N ASP A 183 -52.72 -41.06 -0.03
CA ASP A 183 -51.25 -41.23 -0.08
C ASP A 183 -50.53 -40.34 -1.11
N ARG A 184 -50.99 -39.10 -1.35
CA ARG A 184 -50.32 -38.16 -2.28
C ARG A 184 -49.92 -36.84 -1.62
N TRP A 185 -48.74 -36.34 -1.99
CA TRP A 185 -48.16 -35.10 -1.47
C TRP A 185 -48.26 -34.00 -2.52
N ALA A 186 -48.86 -32.87 -2.16
CA ALA A 186 -48.80 -31.63 -2.94
C ALA A 186 -47.87 -30.65 -2.20
N ASP A 187 -46.72 -30.33 -2.78
CA ASP A 187 -45.82 -29.32 -2.20
C ASP A 187 -46.24 -27.92 -2.66
N LEU A 188 -46.21 -26.96 -1.74
CA LEU A 188 -46.79 -25.63 -1.97
C LEU A 188 -45.78 -24.68 -2.64
N ALA A 189 -45.27 -25.10 -3.80
CA ALA A 189 -44.20 -24.43 -4.53
C ALA A 189 -44.75 -23.38 -5.52
N ALA A 190 -44.82 -22.12 -5.07
CA ALA A 190 -45.19 -20.99 -5.92
C ALA A 190 -44.07 -20.60 -6.89
N ALA A 191 -43.93 -21.35 -7.98
CA ALA A 191 -43.16 -20.93 -9.14
C ALA A 191 -44.05 -20.12 -10.09
N ASN A 192 -43.72 -18.83 -10.23
CA ASN A 192 -44.10 -17.93 -11.33
C ASN A 192 -45.57 -17.47 -11.53
N GLY A 193 -46.49 -17.63 -10.56
CA GLY A 193 -47.83 -16.99 -10.68
C GLY A 193 -48.64 -16.67 -9.42
N GLY A 194 -48.17 -17.03 -8.22
CA GLY A 194 -48.60 -16.38 -6.97
C GLY A 194 -50.05 -16.62 -6.47
N LEU A 195 -50.34 -15.96 -5.34
CA LEU A 195 -51.70 -15.69 -4.85
C LEU A 195 -52.12 -14.33 -5.42
N ILE A 196 -53.31 -14.28 -6.01
CA ILE A 196 -53.93 -13.06 -6.50
C ILE A 196 -55.26 -12.83 -5.79
N VAL A 197 -55.51 -11.61 -5.31
CA VAL A 197 -56.83 -11.20 -4.80
C VAL A 197 -57.33 -10.00 -5.60
N ASN A 198 -58.52 -10.17 -6.19
CA ASN A 198 -59.25 -9.16 -6.96
C ASN A 198 -60.39 -8.58 -6.11
N GLY A 199 -60.55 -7.27 -6.15
CA GLY A 199 -61.60 -6.54 -5.43
C GLY A 199 -61.67 -5.07 -5.83
N THR A 200 -62.42 -4.26 -5.10
CA THR A 200 -62.48 -2.80 -5.26
C THR A 200 -62.43 -2.19 -3.86
N ALA A 201 -61.47 -1.31 -3.55
CA ALA A 201 -61.52 -0.55 -2.30
C ALA A 201 -62.10 0.84 -2.54
N THR A 202 -62.75 1.38 -1.52
CA THR A 202 -63.21 2.77 -1.45
C THR A 202 -62.78 3.37 -0.13
N GLY A 203 -62.26 4.59 -0.15
CA GLY A 203 -61.69 5.26 1.02
C GLY A 203 -60.58 6.20 0.57
N THR A 204 -60.80 7.51 0.74
CA THR A 204 -59.85 8.53 0.28
C THR A 204 -59.64 9.58 1.35
N ARG A 205 -58.46 9.57 1.96
CA ARG A 205 -57.84 10.79 2.46
C ARG A 205 -56.39 10.77 2.02
N PHE A 206 -56.07 11.68 1.11
CA PHE A 206 -54.70 12.11 0.84
C PHE A 206 -54.63 13.49 1.49
N GLU A 207 -54.10 13.59 2.71
CA GLU A 207 -53.76 14.90 3.25
C GLU A 207 -52.46 15.35 2.58
N ASN A 208 -52.34 16.65 2.30
CA ASN A 208 -51.04 17.26 2.07
C ASN A 208 -50.58 17.75 3.45
N ILE A 209 -49.57 17.10 4.02
CA ILE A 209 -49.11 17.34 5.39
C ILE A 209 -47.69 17.88 5.38
N THR A 210 -47.41 18.84 6.25
CA THR A 210 -46.08 19.39 6.48
C THR A 210 -45.51 18.85 7.79
N TRP A 211 -44.24 18.50 7.79
CA TRP A 211 -43.46 18.15 8.96
C TRP A 211 -43.20 19.39 9.84
N THR A 212 -43.60 19.35 11.11
CA THR A 212 -43.45 20.47 12.07
C THR A 212 -42.40 20.22 13.15
N ALA A 213 -41.93 18.99 13.33
CA ALA A 213 -40.93 18.58 14.34
C ALA A 213 -41.22 19.06 15.78
N THR A 214 -42.49 19.10 16.18
CA THR A 214 -42.91 19.77 17.42
C THR A 214 -42.76 18.94 18.69
N ASP A 215 -42.73 17.60 18.60
CA ASP A 215 -42.65 16.70 19.76
C ASP A 215 -41.44 15.75 19.72
N SER A 216 -41.04 15.28 18.52
CA SER A 216 -39.92 14.35 18.34
C SER A 216 -39.30 14.46 16.94
N ASP A 217 -38.15 13.83 16.76
CA ASP A 217 -37.46 13.71 15.47
C ASP A 217 -37.97 12.46 14.67
N ILE A 218 -39.07 11.80 15.10
CA ILE A 218 -39.50 10.47 14.61
C ILE A 218 -40.66 10.56 13.60
N TRP A 219 -40.47 9.98 12.41
CA TRP A 219 -41.53 9.72 11.43
C TRP A 219 -41.96 8.26 11.47
N GLU A 220 -43.10 8.01 12.13
CA GLU A 220 -43.76 6.71 12.20
C GLU A 220 -45.17 6.73 11.58
N THR A 221 -45.67 5.55 11.18
CA THR A 221 -47.02 5.39 10.61
C THR A 221 -48.04 5.16 11.72
N ASN A 222 -49.10 5.98 11.77
CA ASN A 222 -50.16 5.90 12.79
C ASN A 222 -49.64 6.11 14.23
N GLY A 223 -48.60 6.92 14.38
CA GLY A 223 -47.95 7.22 15.65
C GLY A 223 -48.77 8.03 16.64
N THR A 224 -48.16 8.34 17.78
CA THR A 224 -48.71 9.33 18.74
C THR A 224 -48.10 10.72 18.61
N ASP A 225 -47.00 10.84 17.87
CA ASP A 225 -46.17 12.04 17.83
C ASP A 225 -46.80 13.12 16.94
N SER A 226 -46.91 14.35 17.45
CA SER A 226 -47.67 15.42 16.79
C SER A 226 -46.86 16.22 15.76
N ASN A 227 -45.89 15.58 15.10
CA ASN A 227 -44.91 16.18 14.18
C ASN A 227 -45.48 16.59 12.80
N TRP A 228 -46.80 16.58 12.63
CA TRP A 228 -47.47 16.83 11.36
C TRP A 228 -48.61 17.84 11.52
N ASN A 229 -48.80 18.72 10.53
CA ASN A 229 -49.91 19.68 10.53
C ASN A 229 -51.28 19.11 10.06
N SER A 230 -51.48 17.79 10.13
CA SER A 230 -52.73 17.12 9.73
C SER A 230 -53.86 17.37 10.74
N SER A 231 -55.13 17.02 10.41
CA SER A 231 -56.24 17.30 11.36
C SER A 231 -56.13 16.57 12.70
N ASP A 232 -55.37 15.48 12.72
CA ASP A 232 -55.19 14.58 13.85
C ASP A 232 -53.71 14.60 14.32
N ASN A 233 -52.93 15.57 13.81
CA ASN A 233 -51.48 15.78 13.95
C ASN A 233 -50.55 14.58 13.66
N THR A 234 -51.05 13.53 13.00
CA THR A 234 -50.30 12.29 12.70
C THR A 234 -50.18 12.05 11.20
N PHE A 235 -49.15 11.31 10.79
CA PHE A 235 -49.00 10.79 9.42
C PHE A 235 -49.77 9.47 9.27
N GLN A 236 -50.56 9.38 8.20
CA GLN A 236 -51.24 8.17 7.77
C GLN A 236 -50.58 7.64 6.49
N GLY A 237 -50.55 6.31 6.34
CA GLY A 237 -50.07 5.70 5.10
C GLY A 237 -50.85 6.19 3.88
N SER A 238 -50.14 6.62 2.84
CA SER A 238 -50.63 7.31 1.64
C SER A 238 -50.79 8.85 1.70
N ASP A 239 -50.44 9.54 2.79
CA ASP A 239 -50.40 11.01 2.77
C ASP A 239 -49.29 11.57 1.87
N ASN A 240 -49.46 12.78 1.34
CA ASN A 240 -48.40 13.52 0.65
C ASN A 240 -47.60 14.31 1.67
N VAL A 241 -46.31 14.01 1.79
CA VAL A 241 -45.41 14.57 2.80
C VAL A 241 -44.64 15.76 2.24
N LEU A 242 -44.62 16.87 2.98
CA LEU A 242 -43.81 18.05 2.74
C LEU A 242 -42.84 18.27 3.92
N PHE A 243 -41.56 18.37 3.62
CA PHE A 243 -40.51 18.87 4.51
C PHE A 243 -40.13 20.27 4.02
N ASP A 244 -40.38 21.32 4.80
CA ASP A 244 -40.11 22.72 4.43
C ASP A 244 -39.33 23.45 5.54
N ASP A 245 -39.10 24.76 5.40
CA ASP A 245 -38.40 25.54 6.44
C ASP A 245 -39.30 25.94 7.65
N SER A 246 -40.47 25.31 7.84
CA SER A 246 -41.42 25.61 8.95
C SER A 246 -41.30 24.83 10.28
N PRO A 247 -40.42 23.81 10.47
CA PRO A 247 -40.22 23.16 11.77
C PRO A 247 -39.83 24.09 12.93
N ASP A 248 -39.85 23.56 14.16
CA ASP A 248 -39.30 24.27 15.32
C ASP A 248 -37.82 24.65 15.06
N PRO A 249 -37.39 25.91 15.29
CA PRO A 249 -36.00 26.34 15.13
C PRO A 249 -34.96 25.60 15.99
N ALA A 250 -35.39 24.76 16.95
CA ALA A 250 -34.53 23.87 17.72
C ALA A 250 -34.35 22.47 17.09
N PHE A 251 -35.09 22.14 16.03
CA PHE A 251 -35.02 20.85 15.33
C PHE A 251 -33.64 20.65 14.66
N SER A 252 -33.15 19.42 14.69
CA SER A 252 -31.79 19.05 14.26
C SER A 252 -31.62 18.92 12.74
N GLY A 253 -32.73 18.84 11.99
CA GLY A 253 -32.75 18.44 10.58
C GLY A 253 -32.84 16.92 10.37
N VAL A 254 -32.55 16.11 11.40
CA VAL A 254 -32.58 14.64 11.31
C VAL A 254 -33.99 14.11 11.56
N VAL A 255 -34.50 13.29 10.65
CA VAL A 255 -35.79 12.60 10.78
C VAL A 255 -35.54 11.10 10.86
N GLU A 256 -35.75 10.50 12.03
CA GLU A 256 -35.63 9.06 12.23
C GLU A 256 -36.87 8.32 11.70
N ILE A 257 -36.67 7.30 10.86
CA ILE A 257 -37.76 6.48 10.30
C ILE A 257 -37.60 5.03 10.79
N PRO A 258 -38.08 4.71 12.02
CA PRO A 258 -37.79 3.44 12.70
C PRO A 258 -38.50 2.22 12.08
N THR A 259 -39.54 2.44 11.27
CA THR A 259 -40.25 1.40 10.50
C THR A 259 -40.59 1.93 9.12
N THR A 260 -40.68 1.07 8.10
CA THR A 260 -40.90 1.55 6.73
C THR A 260 -42.23 2.28 6.58
N THR A 261 -42.18 3.56 6.24
CA THR A 261 -43.34 4.41 5.97
C THR A 261 -43.72 4.38 4.48
N PHE A 262 -44.99 4.60 4.17
CA PHE A 262 -45.53 4.51 2.80
C PHE A 262 -46.29 5.79 2.41
N PRO A 263 -45.60 6.93 2.21
CA PRO A 263 -46.23 8.16 1.73
C PRO A 263 -46.71 8.01 0.28
N SER A 264 -47.69 8.81 -0.15
CA SER A 264 -48.06 8.91 -1.56
C SER A 264 -46.94 9.59 -2.37
N SER A 265 -46.44 10.72 -1.88
CA SER A 265 -45.26 11.43 -2.41
C SER A 265 -44.48 12.06 -1.26
N VAL A 266 -43.20 12.37 -1.51
CA VAL A 266 -42.35 13.16 -0.60
C VAL A 266 -41.85 14.38 -1.35
N THR A 267 -42.01 15.56 -0.75
CA THR A 267 -41.47 16.83 -1.24
C THR A 267 -40.58 17.43 -0.16
N PHE A 268 -39.37 17.84 -0.56
CA PHE A 268 -38.53 18.75 0.21
C PHE A 268 -38.63 20.13 -0.45
N ASP A 269 -38.94 21.16 0.32
CA ASP A 269 -39.00 22.56 -0.11
C ASP A 269 -38.23 23.41 0.92
N ASN A 270 -36.94 23.12 1.00
CA ASN A 270 -36.07 23.55 2.09
C ASN A 270 -34.91 24.42 1.57
N SER A 271 -34.72 25.57 2.19
CA SER A 271 -33.69 26.57 1.83
C SER A 271 -32.91 27.10 3.03
N LEU A 272 -33.40 26.88 4.25
CA LEU A 272 -32.80 27.34 5.51
C LEU A 272 -32.40 26.17 6.43
N LEU A 273 -33.11 25.05 6.34
CA LEU A 273 -32.85 23.84 7.11
C LEU A 273 -32.48 22.68 6.17
N ASP A 274 -31.35 22.02 6.42
CA ASP A 274 -31.01 20.78 5.74
C ASP A 274 -31.69 19.59 6.43
N TYR A 275 -32.12 18.60 5.63
CA TYR A 275 -32.84 17.43 6.12
C TYR A 275 -32.03 16.15 5.94
N THR A 276 -31.98 15.31 6.97
CA THR A 276 -31.42 13.95 6.89
C THR A 276 -32.49 12.93 7.25
N LEU A 277 -32.97 12.16 6.28
CA LEU A 277 -33.88 11.05 6.53
C LEU A 277 -33.08 9.79 6.93
N ALA A 278 -33.08 9.48 8.22
CA ALA A 278 -32.39 8.33 8.81
C ALA A 278 -33.35 7.12 8.90
N GLY A 279 -33.48 6.38 7.80
CA GLY A 279 -34.33 5.20 7.70
C GLY A 279 -35.06 5.09 6.36
N LYS A 280 -36.11 4.27 6.30
CA LYS A 280 -36.66 3.76 5.04
C LYS A 280 -38.10 4.20 4.80
N PHE A 281 -38.38 4.75 3.62
CA PHE A 281 -39.74 5.02 3.15
C PHE A 281 -39.96 4.48 1.73
N SER A 282 -41.22 4.37 1.33
CA SER A 282 -41.65 3.87 0.03
C SER A 282 -42.70 4.79 -0.57
N SER A 283 -42.29 5.79 -1.35
CA SER A 283 -43.25 6.64 -2.07
C SER A 283 -43.77 5.98 -3.35
N LEU A 284 -44.99 6.34 -3.76
CA LEU A 284 -45.64 5.81 -4.96
C LEU A 284 -45.56 6.77 -6.15
N ASN A 285 -45.68 8.07 -5.89
CA ASN A 285 -45.74 9.15 -6.88
C ASN A 285 -44.43 9.97 -6.92
N GLY A 286 -43.30 9.35 -6.55
CA GLY A 286 -41.98 9.94 -6.67
C GLY A 286 -41.49 10.72 -5.45
N LEU A 287 -40.46 11.52 -5.70
CA LEU A 287 -39.83 12.44 -4.75
C LEU A 287 -39.57 13.77 -5.47
N THR A 288 -39.81 14.90 -4.82
CA THR A 288 -39.48 16.23 -5.33
C THR A 288 -38.55 16.97 -4.37
N LYS A 289 -37.52 17.63 -4.88
CA LYS A 289 -36.59 18.49 -4.13
C LYS A 289 -36.60 19.90 -4.73
N ASN A 290 -36.98 20.87 -3.91
CA ASN A 290 -37.00 22.31 -4.18
C ASN A 290 -36.20 23.04 -3.10
N GLY A 291 -35.93 24.33 -3.31
CA GLY A 291 -35.19 25.17 -2.38
C GLY A 291 -33.69 24.87 -2.35
N SER A 292 -32.89 25.81 -1.87
CA SER A 292 -31.43 25.74 -1.98
C SER A 292 -30.72 24.79 -1.00
N GLY A 293 -31.43 24.22 -0.02
CA GLY A 293 -30.85 23.35 1.01
C GLY A 293 -30.55 21.93 0.51
N VAL A 294 -30.03 21.11 1.42
CA VAL A 294 -29.71 19.68 1.22
C VAL A 294 -30.84 18.80 1.74
N ALA A 295 -31.13 17.71 1.04
CA ALA A 295 -31.96 16.60 1.52
C ALA A 295 -31.18 15.29 1.39
N THR A 296 -30.62 14.81 2.50
CA THR A 296 -29.82 13.59 2.59
C THR A 296 -30.70 12.39 2.91
N LEU A 297 -30.62 11.35 2.07
CA LEU A 297 -31.26 10.06 2.32
C LEU A 297 -30.22 9.09 2.89
N GLN A 298 -30.35 8.75 4.17
CA GLN A 298 -29.45 7.88 4.90
C GLN A 298 -30.17 6.57 5.27
N VAL A 299 -30.10 5.57 4.38
CA VAL A 299 -30.72 4.25 4.61
C VAL A 299 -29.76 3.22 5.22
N PRO A 300 -30.21 2.45 6.24
CA PRO A 300 -29.42 1.36 6.82
C PRO A 300 -29.30 0.09 5.97
N ASP A 301 -30.21 -0.13 5.00
CA ASP A 301 -30.20 -1.29 4.09
C ASP A 301 -30.25 -0.85 2.63
N ASN A 302 -29.73 -1.69 1.74
CA ASN A 302 -29.46 -1.36 0.34
C ASN A 302 -30.72 -1.13 -0.53
N SER A 303 -31.91 -0.85 0.01
CA SER A 303 -33.14 -0.70 -0.77
C SER A 303 -34.07 0.41 -0.26
N LEU A 304 -34.04 1.58 -0.91
CA LEU A 304 -35.16 2.54 -0.90
C LEU A 304 -36.09 2.22 -2.08
N PRO A 305 -37.36 1.88 -1.83
CA PRO A 305 -38.36 1.75 -2.88
C PRO A 305 -39.07 3.08 -3.16
N VAL A 306 -38.33 4.10 -3.63
CA VAL A 306 -38.95 5.29 -4.26
C VAL A 306 -39.48 4.85 -5.63
N ASN A 307 -40.80 4.87 -5.82
CA ASN A 307 -41.43 4.57 -7.10
C ASN A 307 -41.85 5.87 -7.78
N GLY A 308 -41.76 5.93 -9.12
CA GLY A 308 -42.10 7.13 -9.90
C GLY A 308 -40.90 8.04 -10.17
N VAL A 309 -41.17 9.29 -10.52
CA VAL A 309 -40.16 10.28 -10.93
C VAL A 309 -39.46 10.88 -9.72
N ILE A 310 -38.13 11.01 -9.77
CA ILE A 310 -37.37 11.86 -8.84
C ILE A 310 -37.11 13.17 -9.55
N GLN A 311 -37.62 14.28 -8.99
CA GLN A 311 -37.51 15.62 -9.57
C GLN A 311 -36.69 16.51 -8.64
N ILE A 312 -35.52 16.95 -9.08
CA ILE A 312 -34.65 17.87 -8.35
C ILE A 312 -34.67 19.20 -9.11
N ASN A 313 -35.36 20.18 -8.55
CA ASN A 313 -35.53 21.50 -9.14
C ASN A 313 -34.45 22.47 -8.67
N GLU A 314 -34.11 22.46 -7.37
CA GLU A 314 -33.08 23.30 -6.76
C GLU A 314 -32.45 22.60 -5.55
N GLY A 315 -31.22 23.00 -5.20
CA GLY A 315 -30.47 22.48 -4.06
C GLY A 315 -29.98 21.04 -4.27
N VAL A 316 -29.63 20.35 -3.19
CA VAL A 316 -29.00 19.01 -3.27
C VAL A 316 -29.97 17.93 -2.80
N LEU A 317 -30.14 16.87 -3.59
CA LEU A 317 -30.60 15.56 -3.11
C LEU A 317 -29.38 14.65 -2.97
N GLU A 318 -29.16 14.10 -1.79
CA GLU A 318 -27.90 13.46 -1.42
C GLU A 318 -28.09 12.02 -0.94
N LEU A 319 -27.18 11.12 -1.32
CA LEU A 319 -27.13 9.73 -0.86
C LEU A 319 -25.93 9.47 0.06
N ALA A 320 -26.20 9.26 1.35
CA ALA A 320 -25.18 9.09 2.40
C ALA A 320 -25.06 7.63 2.92
N GLY A 321 -25.20 6.64 2.04
CA GLY A 321 -24.99 5.22 2.40
C GLY A 321 -24.83 4.29 1.19
N ASN A 322 -24.47 3.02 1.45
CA ASN A 322 -24.41 1.93 0.46
C ASN A 322 -25.83 1.48 0.08
N SER A 323 -26.53 2.36 -0.61
CA SER A 323 -27.95 2.26 -0.89
C SER A 323 -28.15 1.99 -2.37
N THR A 324 -28.88 0.93 -2.74
CA THR A 324 -29.37 0.79 -4.13
C THR A 324 -30.68 1.55 -4.29
N ALA A 325 -30.61 2.85 -4.00
CA ALA A 325 -31.72 3.64 -3.46
C ALA A 325 -32.86 3.90 -4.44
N PHE A 326 -32.60 3.72 -5.74
CA PHE A 326 -33.52 4.20 -6.76
C PHE A 326 -33.88 3.16 -7.81
N ARG A 327 -33.60 1.87 -7.61
CA ARG A 327 -33.94 0.80 -8.58
C ARG A 327 -35.40 0.79 -9.07
N ASN A 328 -36.33 1.35 -8.29
CA ASN A 328 -37.76 1.43 -8.61
C ASN A 328 -38.22 2.79 -9.16
N ALA A 329 -37.35 3.80 -9.19
CA ALA A 329 -37.66 5.10 -9.79
C ALA A 329 -37.75 4.94 -11.31
N SER A 330 -38.65 5.70 -11.95
CA SER A 330 -38.83 5.64 -13.41
C SER A 330 -37.79 6.46 -14.17
N GLU A 331 -37.35 7.57 -13.58
CA GLU A 331 -36.33 8.50 -14.08
C GLU A 331 -35.91 9.45 -12.95
N VAL A 332 -34.71 10.01 -13.05
CA VAL A 332 -34.22 11.13 -12.22
C VAL A 332 -34.07 12.35 -13.10
N ASN A 333 -34.80 13.42 -12.83
CA ASN A 333 -34.78 14.68 -13.56
C ASN A 333 -34.12 15.76 -12.69
N ILE A 334 -33.03 16.35 -13.20
CA ILE A 334 -32.23 17.34 -12.47
C ILE A 334 -32.25 18.64 -13.26
N ALA A 335 -32.88 19.69 -12.73
CA ALA A 335 -32.98 21.00 -13.37
C ALA A 335 -31.76 21.89 -13.05
N GLU A 336 -31.61 22.99 -13.78
CA GLU A 336 -30.65 24.07 -13.47
C GLU A 336 -30.78 24.53 -12.00
N GLY A 337 -29.66 24.50 -11.27
CA GLY A 337 -29.61 24.78 -9.83
C GLY A 337 -29.92 23.58 -8.92
N GLY A 338 -30.32 22.45 -9.47
CA GLY A 338 -30.45 21.16 -8.79
C GLY A 338 -29.18 20.31 -8.89
N THR A 339 -28.85 19.60 -7.80
CA THR A 339 -27.71 18.68 -7.71
C THR A 339 -28.16 17.32 -7.16
N PHE A 340 -27.62 16.24 -7.73
CA PHE A 340 -27.82 14.88 -7.23
C PHE A 340 -26.47 14.25 -6.84
N ARG A 341 -26.25 14.06 -5.54
CA ARG A 341 -24.94 13.71 -4.96
C ARG A 341 -24.87 12.28 -4.41
N PHE A 342 -23.74 11.63 -4.64
CA PHE A 342 -23.35 10.35 -4.03
C PHE A 342 -22.14 10.53 -3.10
N VAL A 343 -22.31 10.38 -1.78
CA VAL A 343 -21.30 10.75 -0.75
C VAL A 343 -20.46 9.58 -0.24
N SER A 344 -20.91 8.34 -0.43
CA SER A 344 -20.21 7.16 0.12
C SER A 344 -20.11 6.02 -0.88
N GLY A 345 -19.06 5.21 -0.73
CA GLY A 345 -18.69 4.14 -1.65
C GLY A 345 -19.78 3.09 -1.84
N ASN A 346 -20.61 3.30 -2.85
CA ASN A 346 -21.66 2.38 -3.25
C ASN A 346 -21.01 1.21 -4.01
N ALA A 347 -20.49 0.23 -3.29
CA ALA A 347 -19.87 -0.98 -3.86
C ALA A 347 -20.87 -1.89 -4.64
N GLY A 348 -22.13 -1.45 -4.77
CA GLY A 348 -23.19 -2.08 -5.54
C GLY A 348 -23.48 -1.39 -6.87
N GLN A 349 -23.81 -2.18 -7.88
CA GLN A 349 -24.22 -1.72 -9.22
C GLN A 349 -25.58 -0.99 -9.18
N ASP A 350 -25.61 0.35 -9.18
CA ASP A 350 -26.81 1.11 -8.78
C ASP A 350 -27.50 1.98 -9.87
N SER A 351 -27.51 1.54 -11.13
CA SER A 351 -28.30 2.25 -12.15
C SER A 351 -29.05 1.34 -13.10
N SER A 352 -30.35 1.19 -12.84
CA SER A 352 -31.35 0.77 -13.83
C SER A 352 -32.31 1.90 -14.22
N VAL A 353 -32.00 3.15 -13.87
CA VAL A 353 -32.87 4.33 -14.01
C VAL A 353 -32.23 5.42 -14.87
N PRO A 354 -32.93 5.98 -15.87
CA PRO A 354 -32.44 7.11 -16.66
C PRO A 354 -32.19 8.34 -15.80
N ILE A 355 -31.08 9.04 -16.06
CA ILE A 355 -30.74 10.32 -15.42
C ILE A 355 -30.82 11.40 -16.49
N ASN A 356 -31.69 12.39 -16.32
CA ASN A 356 -31.91 13.49 -17.25
C ASN A 356 -31.38 14.79 -16.64
N LEU A 357 -30.24 15.26 -17.15
CA LEU A 357 -29.63 16.52 -16.76
C LEU A 357 -30.19 17.66 -17.63
N ASN A 358 -31.12 18.41 -17.04
CA ASN A 358 -31.77 19.58 -17.62
C ASN A 358 -31.07 20.88 -17.16
N GLY A 359 -29.74 20.90 -17.23
CA GLY A 359 -28.89 21.99 -16.74
C GLY A 359 -28.42 21.84 -15.28
N GLY A 360 -28.78 20.74 -14.61
CA GLY A 360 -28.34 20.44 -13.25
C GLY A 360 -27.02 19.65 -13.16
N THR A 361 -26.62 19.33 -11.94
CA THR A 361 -25.37 18.63 -11.61
C THR A 361 -25.63 17.18 -11.17
N LEU A 362 -24.84 16.26 -11.71
CA LEU A 362 -24.58 14.94 -11.12
C LEU A 362 -23.24 14.99 -10.39
N ASP A 363 -23.24 14.68 -9.10
CA ASP A 363 -22.12 14.89 -8.18
C ASP A 363 -21.67 13.54 -7.57
N VAL A 364 -20.39 13.22 -7.76
CA VAL A 364 -19.75 11.95 -7.36
C VAL A 364 -18.50 12.26 -6.55
N GLU A 365 -18.66 12.27 -5.23
CA GLU A 365 -17.60 12.50 -4.23
C GLU A 365 -16.50 11.41 -4.29
N ASP A 366 -15.52 11.47 -3.38
CA ASP A 366 -14.26 10.70 -3.14
C ASP A 366 -14.19 9.16 -3.43
N GLN A 367 -15.16 8.51 -4.06
CA GLN A 367 -15.27 7.06 -4.24
C GLN A 367 -15.59 6.63 -5.68
N ILE A 368 -15.53 5.32 -5.95
CA ILE A 368 -15.79 4.76 -7.29
C ILE A 368 -17.28 4.45 -7.48
N LEU A 369 -17.94 5.10 -8.43
CA LEU A 369 -19.32 4.84 -8.86
C LEU A 369 -19.35 4.05 -10.18
N TYR A 370 -20.08 2.92 -10.17
CA TYR A 370 -20.22 2.02 -11.32
C TYR A 370 -21.63 2.07 -11.92
N LEU A 371 -21.78 2.73 -13.07
CA LEU A 371 -23.01 2.67 -13.86
C LEU A 371 -22.91 1.48 -14.83
N TRP A 372 -23.36 0.30 -14.39
CA TRP A 372 -23.26 -0.96 -15.14
C TRP A 372 -24.41 -1.13 -16.15
N PRO A 373 -24.22 -1.79 -17.32
CA PRO A 373 -25.26 -1.88 -18.34
C PRO A 373 -26.19 -3.05 -18.04
N ALA A 374 -27.19 -2.82 -17.19
CA ALA A 374 -28.28 -3.78 -17.03
C ALA A 374 -29.21 -3.79 -18.26
N ASN A 375 -29.48 -2.63 -18.87
CA ASN A 375 -30.37 -2.45 -20.04
C ASN A 375 -30.07 -1.18 -20.88
N THR A 376 -28.81 -0.75 -21.02
CA THR A 376 -28.39 0.52 -21.70
C THR A 376 -29.22 1.73 -21.27
N VAL A 377 -28.95 2.24 -20.07
CA VAL A 377 -29.74 3.29 -19.44
C VAL A 377 -28.95 4.60 -19.52
N PRO A 378 -29.45 5.63 -20.23
CA PRO A 378 -28.64 6.79 -20.57
C PRO A 378 -28.56 7.84 -19.44
N ILE A 379 -27.48 8.63 -19.48
CA ILE A 379 -27.48 10.00 -18.98
C ILE A 379 -27.87 10.91 -20.14
N THR A 380 -28.99 11.62 -20.04
CA THR A 380 -29.51 12.51 -21.09
C THR A 380 -29.16 13.96 -20.78
N LEU A 381 -28.48 14.64 -21.71
CA LEU A 381 -28.23 16.09 -21.67
C LEU A 381 -29.33 16.82 -22.45
N ALA A 382 -30.14 17.63 -21.75
CA ALA A 382 -31.29 18.30 -22.34
C ALA A 382 -30.89 19.37 -23.38
N ASP A 383 -31.77 19.62 -24.36
CA ASP A 383 -31.50 20.58 -25.42
C ASP A 383 -31.33 22.01 -24.89
N ALA A 384 -30.33 22.72 -25.42
CA ALA A 384 -29.97 24.08 -25.05
C ALA A 384 -29.60 24.31 -23.56
N THR A 385 -29.30 23.27 -22.78
CA THR A 385 -28.74 23.40 -21.42
C THR A 385 -27.24 23.15 -21.38
N THR A 386 -26.59 23.56 -20.28
CA THR A 386 -25.23 23.13 -19.91
C THR A 386 -25.34 22.41 -18.59
N SER A 387 -24.96 21.13 -18.56
CA SER A 387 -25.12 20.25 -17.41
C SER A 387 -23.77 19.82 -16.87
N THR A 388 -23.66 19.64 -15.55
CA THR A 388 -22.37 19.34 -14.89
C THR A 388 -22.32 17.89 -14.44
N ILE A 389 -21.16 17.25 -14.62
CA ILE A 389 -20.75 16.04 -13.92
C ILE A 389 -19.53 16.41 -13.07
N GLU A 390 -19.73 16.45 -11.76
CA GLU A 390 -18.72 16.69 -10.74
C GLU A 390 -18.23 15.33 -10.25
N CYS A 391 -16.90 15.14 -10.23
CA CYS A 391 -16.27 13.89 -9.84
C CYS A 391 -15.02 14.18 -9.03
N ASP A 392 -15.07 13.95 -7.73
CA ASP A 392 -13.90 13.98 -6.85
C ASP A 392 -13.30 12.57 -6.77
N GLY A 393 -14.16 11.54 -6.83
CA GLY A 393 -13.79 10.12 -6.93
C GLY A 393 -13.59 9.62 -8.37
N THR A 394 -14.33 8.57 -8.76
CA THR A 394 -14.28 8.04 -10.13
C THR A 394 -15.63 7.53 -10.62
N LEU A 395 -16.14 8.10 -11.71
CA LEU A 395 -17.36 7.67 -12.38
C LEU A 395 -17.03 6.78 -13.59
N TYR A 396 -17.37 5.49 -13.51
CA TYR A 396 -17.28 4.55 -14.64
C TYR A 396 -18.62 4.41 -15.37
N LEU A 397 -18.63 4.77 -16.66
CA LEU A 397 -19.74 4.55 -17.57
C LEU A 397 -19.49 3.27 -18.38
N PHE A 398 -19.83 2.10 -17.82
CA PHE A 398 -19.66 0.81 -18.49
C PHE A 398 -20.79 0.60 -19.52
N GLY A 399 -20.63 1.11 -20.75
CA GLY A 399 -21.65 0.91 -21.81
C GLY A 399 -23.00 1.60 -21.60
N ASN A 400 -23.16 2.41 -20.55
CA ASN A 400 -24.32 3.30 -20.38
C ASN A 400 -23.99 4.65 -21.06
N PRO A 401 -24.76 5.08 -22.06
CA PRO A 401 -24.36 6.19 -22.90
C PRO A 401 -24.71 7.57 -22.31
N ILE A 402 -23.87 8.58 -22.59
CA ILE A 402 -24.29 9.99 -22.49
C ILE A 402 -24.87 10.40 -23.84
N VAL A 403 -26.09 10.93 -23.85
CA VAL A 403 -26.87 11.20 -25.07
C VAL A 403 -27.48 12.61 -25.03
N GLY A 404 -27.84 13.17 -26.19
CA GLY A 404 -28.63 14.41 -26.28
C GLY A 404 -27.97 15.53 -27.08
N THR A 405 -28.45 16.76 -26.88
CA THR A 405 -27.96 17.97 -27.58
C THR A 405 -27.47 19.05 -26.60
N GLY A 406 -27.63 18.85 -25.30
CA GLY A 406 -27.05 19.70 -24.26
C GLY A 406 -25.53 19.61 -24.19
N SER A 407 -24.93 20.63 -23.57
CA SER A 407 -23.50 20.71 -23.30
C SER A 407 -23.15 20.07 -21.95
N LEU A 408 -21.91 19.61 -21.82
CA LEU A 408 -21.38 18.91 -20.65
C LEU A 408 -20.20 19.69 -20.05
N VAL A 409 -20.20 19.87 -18.73
CA VAL A 409 -19.03 20.32 -17.95
C VAL A 409 -18.58 19.17 -17.05
N LYS A 410 -17.29 18.84 -17.06
CA LYS A 410 -16.62 17.94 -16.11
C LYS A 410 -15.79 18.76 -15.13
N THR A 411 -16.08 18.65 -13.83
CA THR A 411 -15.33 19.28 -12.73
C THR A 411 -15.02 18.27 -11.61
N GLY A 412 -14.35 18.67 -10.53
CA GLY A 412 -13.80 17.80 -9.50
C GLY A 412 -12.47 17.16 -9.93
N PRO A 413 -11.50 16.94 -9.02
CA PRO A 413 -10.16 16.42 -9.35
C PRO A 413 -10.13 14.96 -9.83
N GLY A 414 -11.24 14.22 -9.68
CA GLY A 414 -11.39 12.82 -10.01
C GLY A 414 -11.61 12.52 -11.50
N LEU A 415 -11.85 11.23 -11.78
CA LEU A 415 -11.88 10.64 -13.12
C LEU A 415 -13.32 10.36 -13.60
N LEU A 416 -13.70 10.92 -14.75
CA LEU A 416 -14.85 10.48 -15.53
C LEU A 416 -14.37 9.56 -16.65
N ARG A 417 -14.78 8.28 -16.65
CA ARG A 417 -14.31 7.28 -17.61
C ARG A 417 -15.45 6.66 -18.43
N ALA A 418 -15.45 6.94 -19.73
CA ALA A 418 -16.36 6.32 -20.69
C ALA A 418 -15.69 5.09 -21.32
N THR A 419 -16.13 3.88 -20.95
CA THR A 419 -15.54 2.62 -21.44
C THR A 419 -16.59 1.57 -21.77
N SER A 420 -16.40 0.81 -22.85
CA SER A 420 -17.28 -0.31 -23.17
C SER A 420 -16.91 -1.53 -22.33
N SER A 421 -17.92 -2.31 -21.94
CA SER A 421 -17.74 -3.64 -21.31
C SER A 421 -17.77 -4.78 -22.34
N THR A 422 -17.94 -4.45 -23.63
CA THR A 422 -18.17 -5.39 -24.72
C THR A 422 -17.11 -5.21 -25.80
N THR A 423 -16.51 -6.31 -26.26
CA THR A 423 -15.54 -6.28 -27.36
C THR A 423 -16.20 -5.92 -28.69
N GLY A 424 -16.16 -4.64 -29.04
CA GLY A 424 -16.63 -4.08 -30.30
C GLY A 424 -16.94 -2.60 -30.17
N ALA A 425 -16.81 -1.86 -31.27
CA ALA A 425 -17.10 -0.43 -31.35
C ALA A 425 -18.51 -0.12 -30.83
N THR A 426 -18.62 0.76 -29.82
CA THR A 426 -19.90 1.28 -29.33
C THR A 426 -19.82 2.79 -29.15
N GLU A 427 -20.71 3.53 -29.81
CA GLU A 427 -20.93 4.96 -29.56
C GLU A 427 -21.53 5.14 -28.15
N ILE A 428 -20.69 5.22 -27.12
CA ILE A 428 -21.14 5.48 -25.74
C ILE A 428 -21.49 6.97 -25.57
N LEU A 429 -20.86 7.88 -26.30
CA LEU A 429 -21.07 9.32 -26.11
C LEU A 429 -21.71 9.97 -27.34
N SER A 430 -23.00 9.73 -27.55
CA SER A 430 -23.77 10.25 -28.70
C SER A 430 -24.36 11.66 -28.48
N TYR A 431 -23.95 12.36 -27.41
CA TYR A 431 -24.31 13.75 -27.19
C TYR A 431 -23.56 14.69 -28.15
N THR A 432 -24.20 15.80 -28.54
CA THR A 432 -23.71 16.69 -29.62
C THR A 432 -23.48 18.15 -29.20
N GLY A 433 -23.82 18.52 -27.96
CA GLY A 433 -23.43 19.81 -27.39
C GLY A 433 -21.93 19.89 -27.06
N THR A 434 -21.48 21.04 -26.59
CA THR A 434 -20.06 21.28 -26.28
C THR A 434 -19.62 20.56 -25.01
N THR A 435 -18.34 20.18 -24.93
CA THR A 435 -17.72 19.56 -23.76
C THR A 435 -16.68 20.49 -23.16
N THR A 436 -16.80 20.81 -21.87
CA THR A 436 -15.78 21.52 -21.10
C THR A 436 -15.27 20.62 -19.99
N ILE A 437 -13.97 20.60 -19.76
CA ILE A 437 -13.31 19.86 -18.68
C ILE A 437 -12.49 20.90 -17.91
N SER A 438 -12.99 21.33 -16.75
CA SER A 438 -12.33 22.31 -15.89
C SER A 438 -11.46 21.66 -14.83
N GLU A 439 -11.77 20.45 -14.38
CA GLU A 439 -10.96 19.77 -13.35
C GLU A 439 -10.90 18.25 -13.55
N GLY A 440 -9.81 17.65 -13.04
CA GLY A 440 -9.58 16.21 -13.05
C GLY A 440 -9.35 15.64 -14.44
N THR A 441 -9.81 14.41 -14.68
CA THR A 441 -9.62 13.71 -15.96
C THR A 441 -10.95 13.29 -16.58
N PHE A 442 -11.09 13.50 -17.90
CA PHE A 442 -12.06 12.79 -18.74
C PHE A 442 -11.30 11.77 -19.59
N GLU A 443 -11.57 10.48 -19.41
CA GLU A 443 -11.06 9.41 -20.29
C GLU A 443 -12.12 8.91 -21.26
N LEU A 444 -11.78 8.89 -22.55
CA LEU A 444 -12.39 8.05 -23.57
C LEU A 444 -11.58 6.76 -23.67
N GLY A 445 -12.21 5.61 -23.41
CA GLY A 445 -11.59 4.31 -23.67
C GLY A 445 -11.48 4.06 -25.18
N GLY A 446 -10.37 3.52 -25.68
CA GLY A 446 -10.08 3.37 -27.12
C GLY A 446 -10.96 2.44 -27.97
N ALA A 447 -12.14 2.04 -27.48
CA ALA A 447 -13.17 1.35 -28.26
C ALA A 447 -14.47 2.19 -28.38
N ASN A 448 -14.38 3.50 -28.09
CA ASN A 448 -15.53 4.39 -27.96
C ASN A 448 -15.27 5.69 -28.74
N THR A 449 -16.31 6.16 -29.43
CA THR A 449 -16.30 7.45 -30.13
C THR A 449 -17.32 8.38 -29.48
N ALA A 450 -16.99 9.67 -29.41
CA ALA A 450 -17.91 10.74 -29.03
C ALA A 450 -18.51 11.45 -30.24
N ALA A 451 -19.68 12.07 -30.08
CA ALA A 451 -20.34 12.86 -31.12
C ALA A 451 -20.20 14.39 -30.92
N SER A 452 -19.69 14.82 -29.76
CA SER A 452 -19.34 16.23 -29.49
C SER A 452 -18.17 16.65 -30.39
N GLN A 453 -18.34 17.76 -31.11
CA GLN A 453 -17.32 18.33 -32.00
C GLN A 453 -16.57 19.52 -31.38
N SER A 454 -16.78 19.82 -30.10
CA SER A 454 -16.20 20.99 -29.44
C SER A 454 -15.81 20.65 -28.01
N TRP A 455 -14.50 20.62 -27.76
CA TRP A 455 -13.88 20.23 -26.50
C TRP A 455 -13.00 21.37 -26.00
N THR A 456 -13.17 21.75 -24.75
CA THR A 456 -12.36 22.77 -24.07
C THR A 456 -11.83 22.17 -22.77
N VAL A 457 -10.53 22.27 -22.53
CA VAL A 457 -9.85 21.75 -21.34
C VAL A 457 -9.08 22.91 -20.71
N THR A 458 -9.37 23.19 -19.44
CA THR A 458 -8.83 24.34 -18.70
C THR A 458 -8.34 23.95 -17.30
N ASP A 459 -7.73 24.90 -16.59
CA ASP A 459 -7.45 24.86 -15.15
C ASP A 459 -6.70 23.60 -14.68
N GLY A 460 -5.74 23.11 -15.47
CA GLY A 460 -4.92 21.93 -15.14
C GLY A 460 -5.56 20.58 -15.47
N ALA A 461 -6.79 20.55 -15.98
CA ALA A 461 -7.50 19.31 -16.30
C ALA A 461 -6.89 18.50 -17.46
N THR A 462 -7.30 17.25 -17.60
CA THR A 462 -6.82 16.31 -18.63
C THR A 462 -7.95 15.72 -19.47
N LEU A 463 -7.82 15.78 -20.80
CA LEU A 463 -8.55 14.93 -21.73
C LEU A 463 -7.64 13.77 -22.14
N ARG A 464 -8.05 12.54 -21.83
CA ARG A 464 -7.33 11.32 -22.21
C ARG A 464 -8.07 10.52 -23.27
N LEU A 465 -7.38 10.22 -24.36
CA LEU A 465 -7.79 9.28 -25.39
C LEU A 465 -6.95 8.00 -25.20
N ALA A 466 -7.58 6.96 -24.66
CA ALA A 466 -6.89 5.73 -24.25
C ALA A 466 -6.71 4.75 -25.41
N SER A 467 -5.70 3.88 -25.32
CA SER A 467 -5.25 3.05 -26.44
C SER A 467 -6.34 2.32 -27.24
N ASP A 468 -6.35 2.56 -28.55
CA ASP A 468 -7.16 1.89 -29.55
C ASP A 468 -6.39 0.81 -30.32
N VAL A 469 -5.10 0.54 -30.04
CA VAL A 469 -4.24 -0.38 -30.82
C VAL A 469 -4.87 -1.77 -31.07
N ALA A 470 -5.73 -2.22 -30.17
CA ALA A 470 -6.48 -3.48 -30.34
C ALA A 470 -7.59 -3.41 -31.41
N LEU A 471 -8.19 -2.24 -31.64
CA LEU A 471 -9.29 -1.93 -32.56
C LEU A 471 -9.21 -0.44 -33.00
N PRO A 472 -8.36 -0.05 -33.98
CA PRO A 472 -8.14 1.36 -34.30
C PRO A 472 -9.41 2.14 -34.62
N MET A 473 -9.63 3.24 -33.89
CA MET A 473 -10.88 4.00 -33.83
C MET A 473 -10.66 5.44 -33.35
N GLU A 474 -11.04 6.40 -34.20
CA GLU A 474 -11.20 7.81 -33.84
C GLU A 474 -12.09 7.93 -32.57
N ASN A 475 -11.53 8.44 -31.47
CA ASN A 475 -12.27 8.68 -30.24
C ASN A 475 -13.13 9.95 -30.36
N LEU A 476 -12.71 10.91 -31.19
CA LEU A 476 -13.38 12.16 -31.50
C LEU A 476 -13.79 12.21 -32.99
N PRO A 477 -14.81 13.00 -33.37
CA PRO A 477 -15.09 13.23 -34.78
C PRO A 477 -13.93 13.95 -35.47
N ASN A 478 -13.54 13.54 -36.68
CA ASN A 478 -12.44 14.16 -37.44
C ASN A 478 -12.61 15.67 -37.70
N SER A 479 -13.83 16.22 -37.56
CA SER A 479 -14.11 17.66 -37.67
C SER A 479 -14.10 18.42 -36.33
N SER A 480 -13.62 17.78 -35.25
CA SER A 480 -13.67 18.36 -33.90
C SER A 480 -12.71 19.52 -33.71
N THR A 481 -13.14 20.46 -32.87
CA THR A 481 -12.30 21.51 -32.31
C THR A 481 -11.95 21.14 -30.87
N VAL A 482 -10.66 21.05 -30.55
CA VAL A 482 -10.13 20.73 -29.22
C VAL A 482 -9.25 21.90 -28.78
N SER A 483 -9.55 22.50 -27.63
CA SER A 483 -8.80 23.64 -27.08
C SER A 483 -8.26 23.30 -25.70
N ILE A 484 -6.94 23.25 -25.57
CA ILE A 484 -6.21 22.97 -24.34
C ILE A 484 -5.59 24.29 -23.85
N THR A 485 -5.92 24.73 -22.63
CA THR A 485 -5.44 26.00 -22.06
C THR A 485 -4.99 25.81 -20.62
N GLY A 486 -3.67 25.70 -20.39
CA GLY A 486 -3.13 25.37 -19.07
C GLY A 486 -3.38 23.92 -18.65
N SER A 487 -3.50 23.00 -19.62
CA SER A 487 -4.11 21.67 -19.43
C SER A 487 -3.43 20.58 -20.26
N THR A 488 -3.88 19.33 -20.14
CA THR A 488 -3.28 18.19 -20.85
C THR A 488 -4.24 17.52 -21.85
N LEU A 489 -3.70 17.19 -23.03
CA LEU A 489 -4.25 16.18 -23.96
C LEU A 489 -3.32 14.96 -23.94
N GLU A 490 -3.84 13.79 -23.55
CA GLU A 490 -3.08 12.54 -23.45
C GLU A 490 -3.52 11.55 -24.53
N LEU A 491 -2.59 11.12 -25.38
CA LEU A 491 -2.76 10.12 -26.43
C LEU A 491 -2.01 8.84 -26.03
N ALA A 492 -2.68 7.98 -25.26
CA ALA A 492 -2.07 6.78 -24.69
C ALA A 492 -2.04 5.63 -25.71
N GLY A 493 -1.23 5.76 -26.77
CA GLY A 493 -1.14 4.80 -27.87
C GLY A 493 -2.44 4.70 -28.66
N ASN A 494 -2.92 5.84 -29.17
CA ASN A 494 -4.18 5.98 -29.89
C ASN A 494 -3.96 6.77 -31.20
N GLU A 495 -4.42 6.24 -32.35
CA GLU A 495 -4.37 6.97 -33.64
C GLU A 495 -5.60 7.86 -33.82
N GLU A 496 -5.41 9.20 -33.86
CA GLU A 496 -6.49 10.19 -33.84
C GLU A 496 -6.34 11.28 -34.91
N THR A 497 -7.47 11.69 -35.50
CA THR A 497 -7.59 12.84 -36.39
C THR A 497 -8.49 13.92 -35.77
N ILE A 498 -8.00 15.16 -35.63
CA ILE A 498 -8.76 16.28 -35.04
C ILE A 498 -8.83 17.45 -36.04
N GLY A 499 -10.01 18.04 -36.24
CA GLY A 499 -10.17 19.15 -37.20
C GLY A 499 -9.33 20.39 -36.81
N SER A 500 -9.43 20.84 -35.56
CA SER A 500 -8.60 21.92 -35.05
C SER A 500 -8.12 21.62 -33.63
N LEU A 501 -6.81 21.71 -33.40
CA LEU A 501 -6.20 21.61 -32.08
C LEU A 501 -5.60 22.96 -31.70
N THR A 502 -6.11 23.56 -30.63
CA THR A 502 -5.51 24.75 -29.99
C THR A 502 -4.73 24.33 -28.75
N LEU A 503 -3.45 24.70 -28.69
CA LEU A 503 -2.64 24.68 -27.48
C LEU A 503 -2.35 26.12 -27.07
N ALA A 504 -2.82 26.51 -25.89
CA ALA A 504 -2.70 27.86 -25.35
C ALA A 504 -2.03 27.84 -23.97
N SER A 505 -1.08 28.75 -23.76
CA SER A 505 -0.42 28.94 -22.47
C SER A 505 -0.33 30.42 -22.12
N SER A 506 -0.41 30.73 -20.83
CA SER A 506 -0.17 32.07 -20.32
C SER A 506 0.29 32.03 -18.85
N PRO A 507 0.92 33.10 -18.33
CA PRO A 507 1.31 33.17 -16.92
C PRO A 507 0.15 33.11 -15.90
N ALA A 508 -1.11 33.15 -16.36
CA ALA A 508 -2.29 32.98 -15.52
C ALA A 508 -2.89 31.57 -15.61
N ASP A 509 -2.81 30.94 -16.78
CA ASP A 509 -3.43 29.64 -17.05
C ASP A 509 -2.45 28.48 -16.84
N GLY A 510 -1.14 28.74 -16.96
CA GLY A 510 -0.08 27.74 -16.91
C GLY A 510 0.26 27.16 -18.29
N ALA A 511 0.94 26.01 -18.26
CA ALA A 511 1.44 25.33 -19.45
C ALA A 511 0.41 24.35 -20.04
N SER A 512 0.36 24.24 -21.36
CA SER A 512 -0.45 23.20 -22.04
C SER A 512 0.41 22.04 -22.52
N THR A 513 0.01 20.81 -22.26
CA THR A 513 0.80 19.61 -22.58
C THR A 513 0.06 18.68 -23.55
N LEU A 514 0.78 18.20 -24.57
CA LEU A 514 0.40 17.08 -25.42
C LEU A 514 1.26 15.88 -25.03
N THR A 515 0.67 14.84 -24.44
CA THR A 515 1.38 13.61 -24.06
C THR A 515 1.20 12.55 -25.13
N ILE A 516 2.29 11.93 -25.58
CA ILE A 516 2.32 10.88 -26.63
C ILE A 516 3.14 9.66 -26.20
N ASP A 517 2.53 8.47 -26.31
CA ASP A 517 3.03 7.18 -25.78
C ASP A 517 3.81 6.30 -26.78
N ASP A 518 3.92 6.69 -28.07
CA ASP A 518 4.70 5.96 -29.08
C ASP A 518 5.53 6.92 -29.94
N LEU A 519 6.67 6.44 -30.44
CA LEU A 519 7.64 7.20 -31.24
C LEU A 519 7.31 7.19 -32.75
N GLY A 520 6.08 6.85 -33.12
CA GLY A 520 5.50 6.98 -34.47
C GLY A 520 4.21 7.78 -34.41
N THR A 521 3.96 8.66 -35.39
CA THR A 521 2.91 9.70 -35.33
C THR A 521 1.50 9.15 -35.06
N PRO A 522 0.91 9.40 -33.89
CA PRO A 522 -0.46 8.99 -33.58
C PRO A 522 -1.50 10.08 -33.87
N LEU A 523 -1.08 11.32 -34.20
CA LEU A 523 -1.99 12.46 -34.31
C LEU A 523 -1.91 13.15 -35.69
N ALA A 524 -3.09 13.37 -36.29
CA ALA A 524 -3.28 14.22 -37.46
C ALA A 524 -4.25 15.37 -37.14
N VAL A 525 -3.96 16.58 -37.62
CA VAL A 525 -4.84 17.75 -37.48
C VAL A 525 -4.98 18.59 -38.75
N ASP A 526 -6.15 19.16 -39.03
CA ASP A 526 -6.28 20.09 -40.18
C ASP A 526 -5.68 21.47 -39.84
N GLU A 527 -5.91 21.96 -38.61
CA GLU A 527 -5.37 23.23 -38.10
C GLU A 527 -4.79 23.08 -36.68
N LEU A 528 -3.49 23.35 -36.54
CA LEU A 528 -2.83 23.53 -35.24
C LEU A 528 -2.72 25.01 -34.90
N ILE A 529 -3.28 25.44 -33.77
CA ILE A 529 -3.19 26.82 -33.27
C ILE A 529 -2.36 26.83 -31.99
N LEU A 530 -1.24 27.55 -32.01
CA LEU A 530 -0.31 27.68 -30.88
C LEU A 530 -0.30 29.12 -30.37
N THR A 531 -0.65 29.31 -29.10
CA THR A 531 -0.55 30.61 -28.42
C THR A 531 0.16 30.47 -27.08
N GLY A 532 0.86 31.52 -26.63
CA GLY A 532 1.83 31.40 -25.52
C GLY A 532 3.14 30.73 -25.92
N THR A 533 4.03 30.50 -24.97
CA THR A 533 5.37 29.91 -25.17
C THR A 533 5.61 28.65 -24.34
N GLU A 534 4.67 28.28 -23.48
CA GLU A 534 4.76 27.16 -22.53
C GLU A 534 3.78 26.06 -22.96
N ASN A 535 3.82 25.70 -24.24
CA ASN A 535 3.12 24.52 -24.74
C ASN A 535 4.15 23.42 -25.00
N TYR A 536 3.91 22.24 -24.44
CA TYR A 536 4.87 21.16 -24.38
C TYR A 536 4.38 19.88 -25.06
N VAL A 537 5.31 19.14 -25.64
CA VAL A 537 5.11 17.74 -26.04
C VAL A 537 5.85 16.87 -25.05
N ASN A 538 5.10 16.10 -24.26
CA ASN A 538 5.63 15.13 -23.33
C ASN A 538 5.69 13.75 -24.01
N PHE A 539 6.88 13.17 -24.10
CA PHE A 539 7.09 11.86 -24.71
C PHE A 539 7.15 10.80 -23.63
N VAL A 540 6.40 9.72 -23.81
CA VAL A 540 6.35 8.58 -22.90
C VAL A 540 6.71 7.33 -23.72
N PRO A 541 7.77 6.57 -23.37
CA PRO A 541 8.82 6.92 -22.41
C PRO A 541 9.62 8.16 -22.85
N ALA A 542 10.22 8.85 -21.86
CA ALA A 542 11.00 10.06 -22.10
C ALA A 542 12.17 9.83 -23.07
N ILE A 543 12.44 10.84 -23.91
CA ILE A 543 13.51 10.81 -24.92
C ILE A 543 14.88 10.62 -24.25
N SER A 544 15.56 9.54 -24.62
CA SER A 544 16.85 9.11 -24.04
C SER A 544 17.97 8.98 -25.08
N SER A 545 17.73 9.41 -26.33
CA SER A 545 18.68 9.26 -27.44
C SER A 545 18.56 10.38 -28.47
N ASN A 546 19.65 10.64 -29.20
CA ASN A 546 19.61 11.54 -30.36
C ASN A 546 18.79 10.92 -31.49
N GLY A 547 17.95 11.73 -32.14
CA GLY A 547 17.07 11.26 -33.20
C GLY A 547 16.21 12.36 -33.82
N VAL A 548 15.43 11.98 -34.83
CA VAL A 548 14.29 12.78 -35.32
C VAL A 548 13.04 12.07 -34.84
N TYR A 549 12.19 12.79 -34.13
CA TYR A 549 10.93 12.31 -33.59
C TYR A 549 9.80 13.06 -34.27
N GLU A 550 8.93 12.32 -34.96
CA GLU A 550 7.72 12.87 -35.55
C GLU A 550 6.65 12.97 -34.46
N VAL A 551 5.96 14.12 -34.39
CA VAL A 551 5.04 14.45 -33.28
C VAL A 551 3.59 14.33 -33.72
N MET A 552 3.26 14.98 -34.84
CA MET A 552 1.92 15.01 -35.43
C MET A 552 2.02 15.43 -36.90
N THR A 553 0.94 15.29 -37.65
CA THR A 553 0.77 15.97 -38.95
C THR A 553 -0.23 17.12 -38.80
N ALA A 554 0.08 18.28 -39.37
CA ALA A 554 -0.77 19.46 -39.38
C ALA A 554 -0.81 20.09 -40.78
N ASP A 555 -1.99 20.11 -41.41
CA ASP A 555 -2.20 20.72 -42.74
C ASP A 555 -1.94 22.24 -42.70
N SER A 556 -2.25 22.88 -41.57
CA SER A 556 -1.95 24.28 -41.29
C SER A 556 -1.51 24.52 -39.86
N VAL A 557 -0.60 25.47 -39.65
CA VAL A 557 -0.07 25.85 -38.33
C VAL A 557 -0.14 27.36 -38.16
N THR A 558 -0.89 27.81 -37.16
CA THR A 558 -0.91 29.20 -36.68
C THR A 558 -0.02 29.30 -35.44
N GLY A 559 1.13 29.95 -35.57
CA GLY A 559 2.16 30.03 -34.52
C GLY A 559 3.54 29.67 -35.06
N THR A 560 4.48 29.28 -34.20
CA THR A 560 5.83 28.86 -34.58
C THR A 560 6.29 27.70 -33.71
N VAL A 561 6.42 26.50 -34.30
CA VAL A 561 7.01 25.33 -33.62
C VAL A 561 8.46 25.62 -33.20
N GLY A 562 8.87 25.12 -32.04
CA GLY A 562 10.15 25.49 -31.40
C GLY A 562 10.17 26.86 -30.71
N THR A 563 9.04 27.60 -30.71
CA THR A 563 8.87 28.84 -29.92
C THR A 563 7.55 28.83 -29.14
N ASN A 564 6.48 28.35 -29.77
CA ASN A 564 5.16 28.17 -29.17
C ASN A 564 4.84 26.68 -28.91
N LEU A 565 5.76 25.76 -29.20
CA LEU A 565 5.66 24.33 -28.92
C LEU A 565 7.07 23.75 -28.78
N THR A 566 7.40 23.13 -27.65
CA THR A 566 8.72 22.52 -27.37
C THR A 566 8.58 21.15 -26.70
N ALA A 567 9.64 20.35 -26.66
CA ALA A 567 9.63 19.07 -25.97
C ALA A 567 9.75 19.30 -24.46
N TYR A 568 8.94 18.59 -23.66
CA TYR A 568 8.95 18.72 -22.20
C TYR A 568 10.29 18.27 -21.61
N GLY A 569 10.74 18.96 -20.56
CA GLY A 569 11.97 18.62 -19.84
C GLY A 569 13.29 18.81 -20.59
N LEU A 570 13.26 19.22 -21.87
CA LEU A 570 14.44 19.43 -22.70
C LEU A 570 14.68 20.91 -22.97
N SER A 571 15.94 21.35 -22.88
CA SER A 571 16.33 22.73 -23.18
C SER A 571 16.04 23.12 -24.64
N PRO A 572 15.75 24.40 -24.94
CA PRO A 572 15.66 24.89 -26.31
C PRO A 572 16.90 24.64 -27.19
N ALA A 573 18.08 24.41 -26.62
CA ALA A 573 19.31 24.22 -27.40
C ALA A 573 19.53 22.77 -27.90
N VAL A 574 18.96 21.75 -27.24
CA VAL A 574 19.03 20.35 -27.71
C VAL A 574 17.96 19.99 -28.74
N GLN A 575 17.00 20.87 -29.01
CA GLN A 575 15.83 20.60 -29.84
C GLN A 575 15.73 21.52 -31.06
N THR A 576 15.58 20.94 -32.24
CA THR A 576 15.33 21.68 -33.49
C THR A 576 14.00 21.23 -34.09
N TRP A 577 13.01 22.12 -34.07
CA TRP A 577 11.67 21.86 -34.59
C TRP A 577 11.56 22.17 -36.09
N ASN A 578 10.84 21.32 -36.81
CA ASN A 578 10.56 21.48 -38.22
C ASN A 578 9.10 21.12 -38.53
N HIS A 579 8.41 22.00 -39.26
CA HIS A 579 7.14 21.71 -39.94
C HIS A 579 7.42 21.63 -41.44
N ASP A 580 7.12 20.49 -42.06
CA ASP A 580 7.18 20.32 -43.51
C ASP A 580 5.81 20.70 -44.12
N PRO A 581 5.67 21.87 -44.77
CA PRO A 581 4.39 22.33 -45.33
C PRO A 581 3.97 21.55 -46.59
N THR A 582 4.76 20.57 -47.04
CA THR A 582 4.41 19.67 -48.16
C THR A 582 3.85 18.32 -47.69
N THR A 583 4.13 17.90 -46.46
CA THR A 583 3.64 16.64 -45.87
C THR A 583 2.76 16.86 -44.63
N GLY A 584 2.73 18.08 -44.09
CA GLY A 584 2.11 18.42 -42.82
C GLY A 584 2.93 18.01 -41.59
N VAL A 585 3.98 17.18 -41.75
CA VAL A 585 4.71 16.59 -40.62
C VAL A 585 5.37 17.66 -39.75
N ILE A 586 5.02 17.65 -38.47
CA ILE A 586 5.73 18.36 -37.40
C ILE A 586 6.65 17.33 -36.73
N SER A 587 7.93 17.68 -36.66
CA SER A 587 8.97 16.84 -36.08
C SER A 587 9.94 17.66 -35.23
N VAL A 588 10.56 17.00 -34.25
CA VAL A 588 11.65 17.55 -33.45
C VAL A 588 12.90 16.70 -33.63
N THR A 589 14.00 17.32 -34.03
CA THR A 589 15.33 16.72 -34.00
C THR A 589 15.94 16.98 -32.64
N ILE A 590 16.33 15.93 -31.93
CA ILE A 590 16.98 16.00 -30.63
C ILE A 590 18.47 15.65 -30.76
N ASP A 591 19.32 16.55 -30.26
CA ASP A 591 20.74 16.35 -30.07
C ASP A 591 21.13 16.62 -28.62
N LEU A 592 21.06 15.59 -27.77
CA LEU A 592 21.45 15.63 -26.36
C LEU A 592 22.94 15.96 -26.17
N ALA A 593 23.78 15.85 -27.21
CA ALA A 593 25.19 16.24 -27.15
C ALA A 593 25.40 17.75 -27.38
N ALA A 594 24.38 18.51 -27.77
CA ALA A 594 24.47 19.96 -27.95
C ALA A 594 24.69 20.72 -26.62
N GLU A 595 24.37 20.11 -25.47
CA GLU A 595 24.50 20.69 -24.14
C GLU A 595 25.44 19.89 -23.23
N SER A 596 26.70 19.71 -23.66
CA SER A 596 27.73 19.18 -22.76
C SER A 596 28.07 20.20 -21.65
N ASN A 597 27.80 19.83 -20.40
CA ASN A 597 28.31 20.47 -19.17
C ASN A 597 27.81 21.90 -18.89
N THR A 598 26.50 22.17 -19.06
CA THR A 598 25.89 23.36 -18.46
C THR A 598 25.65 23.11 -16.97
N THR A 599 26.47 23.72 -16.11
CA THR A 599 26.23 23.76 -14.65
C THR A 599 25.32 24.93 -14.29
N LEU A 600 24.22 24.65 -13.60
CA LEU A 600 23.31 25.65 -13.06
C LEU A 600 23.38 25.68 -11.54
N THR A 601 23.57 26.87 -10.96
CA THR A 601 23.57 27.05 -9.51
C THR A 601 22.17 27.40 -9.00
N TYR A 602 21.61 26.62 -8.08
CA TYR A 602 20.33 26.92 -7.44
C TYR A 602 20.42 28.21 -6.60
N SER A 603 19.39 29.06 -6.70
CA SER A 603 19.37 30.40 -6.11
C SER A 603 18.09 30.75 -5.35
N ASN A 604 17.01 29.99 -5.49
CA ASN A 604 15.71 30.22 -4.86
C ASN A 604 15.23 31.70 -4.99
N ALA A 605 15.26 32.22 -6.22
CA ALA A 605 14.93 33.61 -6.53
C ALA A 605 13.43 33.93 -6.34
N SER A 606 12.56 32.93 -6.48
CA SER A 606 11.12 32.94 -6.19
C SER A 606 10.84 32.96 -4.69
N GLY A 607 11.71 32.34 -3.89
CA GLY A 607 11.49 32.07 -2.47
C GLY A 607 10.60 30.85 -2.21
N ALA A 608 10.16 30.12 -3.24
CA ALA A 608 9.24 28.97 -3.09
C ALA A 608 9.94 27.70 -2.59
N GLY A 609 11.24 27.54 -2.85
CA GLY A 609 11.95 26.30 -2.53
C GLY A 609 11.58 25.15 -3.47
N GLU A 610 11.44 25.42 -4.78
CA GLU A 610 10.96 24.46 -5.78
C GLU A 610 12.07 24.08 -6.78
N TRP A 611 11.96 22.87 -7.35
CA TRP A 611 12.77 22.39 -8.48
C TRP A 611 11.84 21.71 -9.49
N SER A 612 11.62 22.34 -10.64
CA SER A 612 10.81 21.84 -11.75
C SER A 612 11.58 21.87 -13.08
N LEU A 613 10.94 21.43 -14.15
CA LEU A 613 11.51 21.37 -15.49
C LEU A 613 11.01 22.52 -16.37
N GLY A 614 11.89 23.47 -16.67
CA GLY A 614 11.63 24.48 -17.71
C GLY A 614 10.64 25.57 -17.33
N VAL A 615 10.25 25.69 -16.06
CA VAL A 615 9.24 26.67 -15.58
C VAL A 615 9.91 27.79 -14.77
N GLU A 616 10.52 27.45 -13.64
CA GLU A 616 11.00 28.40 -12.65
C GLU A 616 12.38 28.98 -12.99
N THR A 617 12.58 30.28 -12.75
CA THR A 617 13.88 30.94 -12.94
C THR A 617 14.76 30.91 -11.69
N ASP A 618 14.64 29.87 -10.86
CA ASP A 618 15.37 29.73 -9.60
C ASP A 618 16.81 29.27 -9.76
N TRP A 619 17.24 29.07 -11.00
CA TRP A 619 18.58 28.62 -11.35
C TRP A 619 19.41 29.75 -11.95
N LEU A 620 20.72 29.72 -11.72
CA LEU A 620 21.66 30.67 -12.30
C LEU A 620 22.60 29.94 -13.27
N ASN A 621 22.54 30.33 -14.55
CA ASN A 621 23.61 30.03 -15.48
C ASN A 621 24.71 31.09 -15.26
N ALA A 622 25.72 30.70 -14.49
CA ALA A 622 26.79 31.53 -13.92
C ALA A 622 26.33 32.71 -13.03
N SER A 623 25.59 33.68 -13.59
CA SER A 623 25.02 34.83 -12.87
C SER A 623 23.75 35.38 -13.52
N SER A 624 23.22 34.71 -14.55
CA SER A 624 21.95 35.06 -15.19
C SER A 624 20.87 34.07 -14.77
N PRO A 625 19.67 34.54 -14.37
CA PRO A 625 18.51 33.66 -14.15
C PRO A 625 18.26 32.76 -15.36
N SER A 626 17.96 31.50 -15.09
CA SER A 626 17.79 30.40 -16.02
C SER A 626 16.75 29.45 -15.46
N GLN A 627 16.13 28.66 -16.34
CA GLN A 627 15.37 27.48 -15.97
C GLN A 627 16.28 26.26 -15.96
N PHE A 628 15.87 25.21 -15.23
CA PHE A 628 16.53 23.91 -15.25
C PHE A 628 15.89 22.97 -16.27
N TYR A 629 16.71 22.16 -16.93
CA TYR A 629 16.28 21.12 -17.87
C TYR A 629 17.08 19.84 -17.62
N ASN A 630 16.56 18.70 -18.06
CA ASN A 630 17.26 17.41 -17.94
C ASN A 630 18.59 17.43 -18.70
N ASN A 631 19.58 16.70 -18.19
CA ASN A 631 20.99 16.68 -18.61
C ASN A 631 21.82 17.93 -18.25
N PHE A 632 21.29 18.89 -17.49
CA PHE A 632 22.11 19.90 -16.80
C PHE A 632 22.73 19.36 -15.52
N GLU A 633 23.86 19.93 -15.10
CA GLU A 633 24.40 19.70 -13.75
C GLU A 633 23.68 20.64 -12.77
N ALA A 634 23.02 20.07 -11.76
CA ALA A 634 22.33 20.82 -10.71
C ALA A 634 23.30 21.08 -9.55
N HIS A 635 23.71 22.33 -9.37
CA HIS A 635 24.60 22.74 -8.28
C HIS A 635 23.85 23.50 -7.18
N LEU A 636 23.57 22.82 -6.08
CA LEU A 636 22.86 23.36 -4.93
C LEU A 636 23.88 23.87 -3.92
N SER A 637 23.94 25.19 -3.75
CA SER A 637 24.91 25.85 -2.87
C SER A 637 24.25 26.96 -2.05
N ASP A 638 24.81 27.20 -0.88
CA ASP A 638 24.31 28.16 0.11
C ASP A 638 24.70 29.62 -0.21
N VAL A 639 25.42 29.89 -1.31
CA VAL A 639 25.94 31.22 -1.66
C VAL A 639 24.85 32.29 -1.87
N ALA A 640 23.61 31.86 -2.16
CA ALA A 640 22.44 32.72 -2.28
C ALA A 640 21.79 33.09 -0.94
N PHE A 641 22.13 32.38 0.15
CA PHE A 641 21.44 32.44 1.43
C PHE A 641 22.24 33.22 2.47
N SER A 642 21.60 34.20 3.14
CA SER A 642 22.29 35.12 4.05
C SER A 642 22.41 34.63 5.50
N SER A 643 21.80 33.50 5.86
CA SER A 643 21.69 33.02 7.24
C SER A 643 21.59 31.49 7.29
N PRO A 644 22.35 30.81 8.18
CA PRO A 644 22.22 29.38 8.44
C PRO A 644 20.78 28.98 8.81
N GLY A 645 20.40 27.75 8.46
CA GLY A 645 19.07 27.18 8.67
C GLY A 645 18.77 26.03 7.71
N GLU A 646 17.57 25.48 7.84
CA GLU A 646 17.02 24.49 6.90
C GLU A 646 16.67 25.15 5.55
N LEU A 647 17.06 24.51 4.46
CA LEU A 647 16.82 24.94 3.08
C LEU A 647 15.92 23.89 2.40
N PRO A 648 14.58 24.03 2.47
CA PRO A 648 13.67 23.09 1.83
C PRO A 648 13.75 23.22 0.30
N ILE A 649 13.73 22.07 -0.38
CA ILE A 649 13.58 21.94 -1.83
C ILE A 649 12.55 20.85 -2.10
N THR A 650 11.41 21.26 -2.68
CA THR A 650 10.41 20.34 -3.20
C THR A 650 10.62 20.19 -4.70
N ILE A 651 10.97 18.98 -5.12
CA ILE A 651 11.07 18.62 -6.53
C ILE A 651 9.64 18.39 -7.03
N LEU A 652 9.20 19.17 -8.02
CA LEU A 652 7.84 19.09 -8.56
C LEU A 652 7.74 18.10 -9.74
N ASP A 653 8.84 17.86 -10.46
CA ASP A 653 8.93 16.96 -11.62
C ASP A 653 9.89 15.78 -11.35
N THR A 654 9.82 14.70 -12.14
CA THR A 654 10.94 13.74 -12.14
C THR A 654 12.12 14.36 -12.88
N VAL A 655 13.16 14.79 -12.14
CA VAL A 655 14.34 15.47 -12.71
C VAL A 655 15.44 14.48 -13.01
N SER A 656 16.12 14.64 -14.15
CA SER A 656 17.23 13.80 -14.61
C SER A 656 18.49 14.63 -14.91
N PRO A 657 19.17 15.16 -13.86
CA PRO A 657 20.42 15.90 -14.02
C PRO A 657 21.58 15.01 -14.51
N LEU A 658 22.57 15.64 -15.14
CA LEU A 658 23.84 15.00 -15.49
C LEU A 658 24.70 14.73 -14.24
N GLN A 659 24.58 15.59 -13.23
CA GLN A 659 25.12 15.42 -11.88
C GLN A 659 24.32 16.31 -10.92
N THR A 660 24.06 15.82 -9.70
CA THR A 660 23.54 16.65 -8.60
C THR A 660 24.68 16.91 -7.61
N LEU A 661 25.07 18.17 -7.42
CA LEU A 661 26.13 18.60 -6.50
C LEU A 661 25.55 19.49 -5.41
N PHE A 662 25.65 19.05 -4.16
CA PHE A 662 25.43 19.86 -2.97
C PHE A 662 26.78 20.35 -2.41
N SER A 663 26.92 21.67 -2.27
CA SER A 663 28.13 22.31 -1.70
C SER A 663 27.81 23.34 -0.61
N ASN A 664 26.69 23.16 0.08
CA ASN A 664 26.28 23.93 1.25
C ASN A 664 27.28 23.82 2.42
N THR A 665 27.58 24.94 3.07
CA THR A 665 28.46 24.97 4.25
C THR A 665 27.74 24.55 5.53
N ALA A 666 28.52 24.24 6.57
CA ALA A 666 28.01 23.75 7.85
C ALA A 666 26.93 24.66 8.47
N GLY A 667 25.74 24.12 8.70
CA GLY A 667 24.58 24.82 9.26
C GLY A 667 23.63 25.42 8.22
N PHE A 668 23.91 25.27 6.93
CA PHE A 668 22.93 25.43 5.86
C PHE A 668 22.53 24.02 5.40
N ASP A 669 21.37 23.53 5.81
CA ASP A 669 21.05 22.10 5.70
C ASP A 669 19.90 21.91 4.71
N TYR A 670 20.18 21.24 3.58
CA TYR A 670 19.16 21.03 2.55
C TYR A 670 18.20 19.91 2.94
N ILE A 671 16.90 20.11 2.68
CA ILE A 671 15.85 19.09 2.88
C ILE A 671 15.16 18.88 1.54
N VAL A 672 15.38 17.73 0.92
CA VAL A 672 14.88 17.39 -0.42
C VAL A 672 13.64 16.51 -0.31
N THR A 673 12.52 16.97 -0.84
CA THR A 673 11.21 16.29 -0.86
C THR A 673 10.60 16.32 -2.26
N GLY A 674 9.47 15.63 -2.46
CA GLY A 674 8.74 15.63 -3.73
C GLY A 674 9.15 14.50 -4.67
N ASN A 675 9.16 14.78 -5.98
CA ASN A 675 9.42 13.80 -7.03
C ASN A 675 10.90 13.34 -7.11
N PRO A 676 11.18 12.20 -7.77
CA PRO A 676 12.52 11.59 -7.77
C PRO A 676 13.58 12.38 -8.54
N ILE A 677 14.82 12.36 -8.03
CA ILE A 677 16.02 12.55 -8.83
C ILE A 677 16.34 11.23 -9.55
N SER A 678 16.48 11.29 -10.87
CA SER A 678 16.62 10.15 -11.78
C SER A 678 17.78 10.37 -12.77
N GLY A 679 17.88 9.51 -13.79
CA GLY A 679 18.87 9.60 -14.87
C GLY A 679 20.21 8.95 -14.55
N SER A 680 21.21 9.13 -15.45
CA SER A 680 22.53 8.51 -15.28
C SER A 680 23.50 9.29 -14.38
N GLY A 681 23.09 10.46 -13.89
CA GLY A 681 23.93 11.32 -13.07
C GLY A 681 24.22 10.75 -11.69
N GLY A 682 25.34 11.18 -11.10
CA GLY A 682 25.69 10.88 -9.72
C GLY A 682 25.22 11.97 -8.75
N LEU A 683 25.18 11.62 -7.46
CA LEU A 683 24.95 12.55 -6.36
C LEU A 683 26.27 12.88 -5.68
N THR A 684 26.54 14.14 -5.38
CA THR A 684 27.77 14.57 -4.69
C THR A 684 27.43 15.57 -3.61
N ILE A 685 27.93 15.37 -2.39
CA ILE A 685 27.71 16.22 -1.22
C ILE A 685 29.08 16.54 -0.61
N ASN A 686 29.49 17.82 -0.65
CA ASN A 686 30.92 18.20 -0.55
C ASN A 686 31.19 19.58 0.10
N GLY A 687 30.23 20.14 0.83
CA GLY A 687 30.32 21.51 1.39
C GLY A 687 30.58 21.60 2.89
N GLY A 688 30.40 20.51 3.65
CA GLY A 688 30.44 20.49 5.11
C GLY A 688 29.08 20.70 5.80
N GLY A 689 28.02 21.05 5.06
CA GLY A 689 26.63 21.05 5.54
C GLY A 689 25.93 19.70 5.37
N SER A 690 24.69 19.60 5.87
CA SER A 690 23.85 18.40 5.76
C SER A 690 22.95 18.42 4.52
N VAL A 691 22.58 17.25 4.02
CA VAL A 691 21.54 17.05 3.01
C VAL A 691 20.65 15.90 3.43
N SER A 692 19.38 16.18 3.69
CA SER A 692 18.34 15.21 4.02
C SER A 692 17.58 14.82 2.76
N LEU A 693 17.63 13.53 2.39
CA LEU A 693 16.92 12.95 1.25
C LEU A 693 15.62 12.32 1.76
N ASN A 694 14.50 13.00 1.50
CA ASN A 694 13.15 12.64 1.97
C ASN A 694 12.21 12.29 0.80
N SER A 695 12.76 11.68 -0.25
CA SER A 695 12.06 11.12 -1.42
C SER A 695 12.77 9.85 -1.91
N SER A 696 12.04 8.95 -2.57
CA SER A 696 12.67 7.87 -3.37
C SER A 696 13.36 8.47 -4.59
N ASN A 697 14.58 8.03 -4.88
CA ASN A 697 15.36 8.43 -6.04
C ASN A 697 15.65 7.22 -6.95
N PHE A 698 16.02 7.49 -8.21
CA PHE A 698 16.23 6.50 -9.28
C PHE A 698 17.49 6.75 -10.14
N PHE A 699 18.39 7.63 -9.71
CA PHE A 699 19.63 7.90 -10.43
C PHE A 699 20.62 6.72 -10.41
N THR A 700 21.39 6.50 -11.48
CA THR A 700 22.30 5.33 -11.57
C THR A 700 23.79 5.66 -11.37
N GLY A 701 24.15 6.93 -11.24
CA GLY A 701 25.52 7.34 -10.92
C GLY A 701 25.90 7.10 -9.47
N GLU A 702 27.19 7.24 -9.16
CA GLU A 702 27.70 7.06 -7.79
C GLU A 702 27.26 8.18 -6.84
N THR A 703 27.13 7.86 -5.56
CA THR A 703 26.90 8.82 -4.48
C THR A 703 28.21 9.09 -3.73
N LEU A 704 28.68 10.35 -3.75
CA LEU A 704 29.93 10.78 -3.12
C LEU A 704 29.64 11.77 -1.99
N ILE A 705 30.08 11.46 -0.77
CA ILE A 705 29.89 12.31 0.42
C ILE A 705 31.27 12.64 0.99
N SER A 706 31.57 13.92 1.19
CA SER A 706 32.94 14.40 1.40
C SER A 706 33.03 15.74 2.16
N ASN A 707 34.25 16.12 2.56
CA ASN A 707 34.56 17.38 3.26
C ASN A 707 33.78 17.61 4.57
N GLY A 708 33.47 16.55 5.32
CA GLY A 708 32.75 16.66 6.60
C GLY A 708 31.26 16.91 6.45
N SER A 709 30.69 16.80 5.25
CA SER A 709 29.24 16.81 5.04
C SER A 709 28.53 15.60 5.66
N VAL A 710 27.25 15.77 5.93
CA VAL A 710 26.32 14.71 6.34
C VAL A 710 25.31 14.47 5.22
N ALA A 711 25.01 13.21 4.94
CA ALA A 711 23.88 12.81 4.10
C ALA A 711 22.89 11.99 4.94
N THR A 712 21.70 12.51 5.16
CA THR A 712 20.67 11.91 6.00
C THR A 712 19.59 11.26 5.15
N LEU A 713 19.41 9.95 5.27
CA LEU A 713 18.36 9.20 4.57
C LEU A 713 17.13 9.12 5.49
N GLY A 714 16.09 9.90 5.19
CA GLY A 714 15.00 10.19 6.14
C GLY A 714 13.63 9.57 5.85
N LEU A 715 13.44 8.89 4.72
CA LEU A 715 12.21 8.10 4.48
C LEU A 715 12.38 6.63 4.86
N ALA A 716 11.31 6.05 5.40
CA ALA A 716 11.20 4.62 5.66
C ALA A 716 10.75 3.85 4.40
N PHE A 717 11.08 2.56 4.31
CA PHE A 717 10.58 1.62 3.27
C PHE A 717 10.73 2.09 1.81
N THR A 718 11.80 2.82 1.49
CA THR A 718 12.02 3.51 0.21
C THR A 718 13.51 3.49 -0.15
N THR A 719 13.88 4.06 -1.30
CA THR A 719 15.29 4.18 -1.75
C THR A 719 15.73 5.64 -1.91
N PRO A 720 16.01 6.40 -0.83
CA PRO A 720 16.55 7.76 -0.94
C PRO A 720 17.92 7.80 -1.62
N ILE A 721 18.72 6.74 -1.50
CA ILE A 721 19.78 6.41 -2.45
C ILE A 721 19.36 5.11 -3.16
N PRO A 722 19.46 5.03 -4.50
CA PRO A 722 19.17 3.80 -5.27
C PRO A 722 20.08 2.63 -4.88
N ASN A 723 19.50 1.43 -4.76
CA ASN A 723 20.21 0.20 -4.34
C ASN A 723 21.30 -0.28 -5.33
N SER A 724 21.32 0.23 -6.56
CA SER A 724 22.38 -0.01 -7.55
C SER A 724 23.52 1.00 -7.51
N SER A 725 23.40 2.09 -6.75
CA SER A 725 24.42 3.14 -6.65
C SER A 725 25.54 2.74 -5.68
N ASN A 726 26.80 2.88 -6.10
CA ASN A 726 27.94 2.86 -5.18
C ASN A 726 27.89 4.10 -4.29
N VAL A 727 28.14 3.94 -2.99
CA VAL A 727 28.21 5.07 -2.05
C VAL A 727 29.62 5.16 -1.47
N THR A 728 30.27 6.31 -1.60
CA THR A 728 31.57 6.59 -0.97
C THR A 728 31.47 7.78 -0.02
N VAL A 729 31.75 7.54 1.26
CA VAL A 729 31.81 8.56 2.33
C VAL A 729 33.28 8.78 2.69
N SER A 730 33.75 10.02 2.66
CA SER A 730 35.18 10.33 2.80
C SER A 730 35.46 11.63 3.57
N GLY A 731 36.67 11.77 4.10
CA GLY A 731 37.15 13.05 4.63
C GLY A 731 36.42 13.53 5.89
N GLY A 732 36.08 12.62 6.80
CA GLY A 732 35.39 12.93 8.06
C GLY A 732 33.88 13.15 7.92
N SER A 733 33.29 12.74 6.78
CA SER A 733 31.85 12.83 6.52
C SER A 733 31.03 11.73 7.19
N THR A 734 29.71 11.89 7.18
CA THR A 734 28.76 10.91 7.71
C THR A 734 27.70 10.54 6.66
N LEU A 735 27.45 9.24 6.48
CA LEU A 735 26.19 8.73 5.95
C LEU A 735 25.30 8.34 7.13
N GLU A 736 24.14 8.99 7.24
CA GLU A 736 23.20 8.83 8.34
C GLU A 736 21.92 8.15 7.84
N ILE A 737 21.55 7.04 8.48
CA ILE A 737 20.30 6.31 8.27
C ILE A 737 19.35 6.71 9.40
N ALA A 738 18.42 7.61 9.08
CA ALA A 738 17.50 8.20 10.06
C ALA A 738 16.12 7.52 10.13
N ALA A 739 15.79 6.65 9.17
CA ALA A 739 14.49 5.96 9.10
C ALA A 739 14.60 4.43 8.90
N THR A 740 13.50 3.73 9.15
CA THR A 740 13.42 2.25 9.14
C THR A 740 13.36 1.69 7.71
N ASN A 741 14.12 0.63 7.41
CA ASN A 741 14.14 0.02 6.06
C ASN A 741 14.44 1.03 4.94
N THR A 742 15.29 2.04 5.21
CA THR A 742 15.70 3.05 4.21
C THR A 742 16.72 2.51 3.19
N ILE A 743 17.33 1.37 3.52
CA ILE A 743 18.05 0.54 2.57
C ILE A 743 17.33 -0.82 2.57
N VAL A 744 16.62 -1.10 1.47
CA VAL A 744 15.66 -2.20 1.37
C VAL A 744 16.32 -3.54 1.00
N ARG A 745 15.61 -4.64 1.26
CA ARG A 745 16.10 -6.03 1.21
C ARG A 745 16.57 -6.53 -0.16
N GLU A 746 16.18 -5.88 -1.26
CA GLU A 746 16.70 -6.24 -2.58
C GLU A 746 18.20 -5.97 -2.62
N VAL A 747 18.98 -7.03 -2.84
CA VAL A 747 20.45 -7.05 -2.76
C VAL A 747 21.04 -5.77 -3.35
N ILE A 748 21.76 -5.00 -2.52
CA ILE A 748 22.49 -3.84 -2.99
C ILE A 748 23.58 -4.34 -3.96
N ASP A 749 23.38 -4.11 -5.26
CA ASP A 749 24.42 -4.36 -6.27
C ASP A 749 25.59 -3.37 -6.08
N GLY A 750 25.29 -2.17 -5.57
CA GLY A 750 26.28 -1.16 -5.17
C GLY A 750 27.04 -1.50 -3.88
N ARG A 751 28.26 -0.98 -3.75
CA ARG A 751 29.08 -1.09 -2.53
C ARG A 751 29.02 0.20 -1.70
N ILE A 752 28.89 0.07 -0.39
CA ILE A 752 29.08 1.19 0.55
C ILE A 752 30.54 1.20 1.01
N THR A 753 31.22 2.32 0.79
CA THR A 753 32.62 2.55 1.20
C THR A 753 32.70 3.72 2.15
N ILE A 754 33.22 3.50 3.36
CA ILE A 754 33.45 4.52 4.38
C ILE A 754 34.96 4.68 4.54
N ASP A 755 35.48 5.90 4.33
CA ASP A 755 36.92 6.22 4.28
C ASP A 755 37.27 7.34 5.27
N ASN A 756 37.90 7.00 6.39
CA ASN A 756 38.16 7.91 7.51
C ASN A 756 36.90 8.74 7.85
N SER A 757 35.76 8.06 7.97
CA SER A 757 34.41 8.62 7.98
C SER A 757 33.44 7.75 8.79
N THR A 758 32.17 8.16 8.90
CA THR A 758 31.15 7.49 9.73
C THR A 758 29.97 6.95 8.89
N LEU A 759 29.54 5.73 9.18
CA LEU A 759 28.18 5.24 8.93
C LEU A 759 27.39 5.26 10.25
N LEU A 760 26.23 5.89 10.28
CA LEU A 760 25.44 6.12 11.50
C LEU A 760 23.98 5.68 11.33
N GLN A 761 23.48 4.76 12.16
CA GLN A 761 22.03 4.60 12.37
C GLN A 761 21.56 5.49 13.53
N SER A 762 21.05 6.68 13.22
CA SER A 762 20.63 7.65 14.25
C SER A 762 19.19 7.44 14.73
N GLY A 763 18.28 7.21 13.78
CA GLY A 763 16.87 6.89 14.01
C GLY A 763 16.42 5.61 13.29
N GLY A 764 17.14 5.18 12.25
CA GLY A 764 16.76 4.03 11.45
C GLY A 764 16.92 2.68 12.13
N THR A 765 16.06 1.75 11.74
CA THR A 765 16.09 0.34 12.16
C THR A 765 16.01 -0.60 10.94
N HIS A 766 16.49 -1.83 11.09
CA HIS A 766 16.38 -2.91 10.09
C HIS A 766 16.85 -2.54 8.67
N SER A 767 17.73 -1.55 8.52
CA SER A 767 18.26 -1.24 7.17
C SER A 767 19.23 -2.32 6.76
N HIS A 768 19.01 -2.88 5.57
CA HIS A 768 19.80 -3.99 5.02
C HIS A 768 21.09 -3.43 4.42
N ILE A 769 22.21 -3.58 5.14
CA ILE A 769 23.54 -3.17 4.67
C ILE A 769 24.12 -4.31 3.83
N GLY A 770 24.31 -4.06 2.53
CA GLY A 770 24.98 -4.97 1.61
C GLY A 770 26.50 -4.98 1.80
N ASN A 771 27.25 -5.12 0.70
CA ASN A 771 28.72 -5.12 0.76
C ASN A 771 29.26 -3.80 1.32
N LEU A 772 29.99 -3.89 2.44
CA LEU A 772 30.56 -2.76 3.16
C LEU A 772 32.09 -2.74 2.99
N THR A 773 32.68 -1.55 2.94
CA THR A 773 34.13 -1.35 3.03
C THR A 773 34.42 -0.27 4.04
N LEU A 774 35.18 -0.61 5.08
CA LEU A 774 35.69 0.31 6.08
C LEU A 774 37.18 0.50 5.84
N ARG A 775 37.63 1.74 5.64
CA ARG A 775 39.07 2.00 5.45
C ARG A 775 39.58 3.25 6.15
N ASN A 776 40.87 3.24 6.46
CA ASN A 776 41.59 4.39 7.04
C ASN A 776 40.97 4.93 8.35
N GLY A 777 40.53 4.05 9.26
CA GLY A 777 39.99 4.46 10.56
C GLY A 777 38.48 4.72 10.61
N SER A 778 37.71 4.13 9.71
CA SER A 778 36.26 4.36 9.59
C SER A 778 35.45 3.71 10.71
N THR A 779 34.29 4.32 10.99
CA THR A 779 33.36 3.86 12.02
C THR A 779 31.99 3.51 11.45
N TRP A 780 31.37 2.49 12.01
CA TRP A 780 29.96 2.17 11.82
C TRP A 780 29.31 2.10 13.22
N THR A 781 28.27 2.90 13.47
CA THR A 781 27.67 3.06 14.82
C THR A 781 26.15 3.19 14.76
N ALA A 782 25.46 2.83 15.85
CA ALA A 782 24.03 3.06 15.98
C ALA A 782 23.68 3.73 17.33
N THR A 783 22.78 4.71 17.29
CA THR A 783 22.27 5.42 18.47
C THR A 783 20.75 5.32 18.62
N SER A 784 20.05 4.72 17.65
CA SER A 784 18.59 4.60 17.69
C SER A 784 18.15 3.61 18.79
N PRO A 785 17.33 4.01 19.77
CA PRO A 785 16.76 3.10 20.75
C PRO A 785 15.59 2.28 20.18
N LEU A 786 15.21 2.54 18.93
CA LEU A 786 14.24 1.73 18.21
C LEU A 786 14.95 0.49 17.65
N ASN A 787 14.22 -0.62 17.59
CA ASN A 787 14.66 -1.84 16.95
C ASN A 787 13.49 -2.51 16.23
N PHE A 788 13.79 -3.45 15.33
CA PHE A 788 12.84 -4.38 14.73
C PHE A 788 13.51 -5.74 14.80
N ASP A 789 12.81 -6.73 15.37
CA ASP A 789 13.38 -8.03 15.75
C ASP A 789 14.69 -7.91 16.56
N ASP A 790 14.72 -6.94 17.49
CA ASP A 790 15.84 -6.54 18.35
C ASP A 790 17.12 -5.98 17.66
N GLU A 791 17.08 -5.77 16.35
CA GLU A 791 18.19 -5.22 15.55
C GLU A 791 18.10 -3.72 15.25
N ASN A 792 19.26 -3.05 15.12
CA ASN A 792 19.36 -1.72 14.47
C ASN A 792 19.54 -1.82 12.94
N ALA A 793 20.20 -2.87 12.46
CA ALA A 793 20.49 -3.07 11.03
C ALA A 793 20.68 -4.55 10.73
N GLN A 794 20.49 -4.94 9.48
CA GLN A 794 20.76 -6.31 9.04
C GLN A 794 21.94 -6.29 8.07
N LEU A 795 22.92 -7.17 8.26
CA LEU A 795 24.00 -7.38 7.30
C LEU A 795 23.54 -8.41 6.24
N ASN A 796 23.72 -8.04 4.99
CA ASN A 796 23.33 -8.77 3.79
C ASN A 796 24.51 -8.96 2.80
N GLY A 797 25.74 -8.64 3.19
CA GLY A 797 26.94 -8.78 2.36
C GLY A 797 28.23 -8.74 3.19
N ASP A 798 29.37 -8.97 2.53
CA ASP A 798 30.66 -9.07 3.20
C ASP A 798 31.22 -7.68 3.60
N VAL A 799 32.03 -7.67 4.66
CA VAL A 799 32.71 -6.48 5.18
C VAL A 799 34.19 -6.55 4.86
N LEU A 800 34.66 -5.67 3.98
CA LEU A 800 36.09 -5.47 3.73
C LEU A 800 36.66 -4.40 4.68
N VAL A 801 37.80 -4.68 5.30
CA VAL A 801 38.60 -3.69 6.04
C VAL A 801 39.97 -3.55 5.38
N GLU A 802 40.31 -2.32 4.98
CA GLU A 802 41.54 -1.99 4.24
C GLU A 802 42.12 -0.61 4.62
N GLY A 803 43.22 -0.20 3.99
CA GLY A 803 43.84 1.11 4.21
C GLY A 803 44.95 1.10 5.26
N SER A 804 45.01 2.14 6.10
CA SER A 804 46.12 2.34 7.06
C SER A 804 45.68 2.69 8.49
N GLY A 805 44.55 2.15 8.98
CA GLY A 805 44.08 2.46 10.33
C GLY A 805 42.85 1.68 10.78
N LEU A 806 42.87 1.30 12.07
CA LEU A 806 41.86 0.56 12.82
C LEU A 806 40.43 1.08 12.58
N SER A 807 39.59 0.25 11.97
CA SER A 807 38.15 0.54 11.79
C SER A 807 37.30 -0.06 12.92
N GLN A 808 36.10 0.46 13.14
CA GLN A 808 35.23 0.07 14.26
C GLN A 808 33.79 -0.14 13.81
N ILE A 809 33.15 -1.20 14.30
CA ILE A 809 31.71 -1.46 14.21
C ILE A 809 31.16 -1.52 15.64
N GLY A 810 30.48 -0.47 16.06
CA GLY A 810 30.05 -0.26 17.43
C GLY A 810 30.53 1.07 18.02
N PRO A 811 29.89 1.56 19.11
CA PRO A 811 28.78 0.92 19.81
C PRO A 811 27.47 1.00 19.02
N PHE A 812 26.60 0.01 19.26
CA PHE A 812 25.20 0.02 18.85
C PHE A 812 24.32 -0.02 20.10
N THR A 813 23.10 0.47 19.98
CA THR A 813 22.06 0.44 21.02
C THR A 813 21.30 -0.90 21.06
N SER A 814 21.26 -1.60 19.93
CA SER A 814 20.72 -2.95 19.69
C SER A 814 21.76 -3.78 18.91
N GLY A 815 21.40 -4.88 18.26
CA GLY A 815 22.37 -5.66 17.48
C GLY A 815 22.35 -5.43 15.96
N ILE A 816 23.12 -6.27 15.26
CA ILE A 816 23.20 -6.42 13.81
C ILE A 816 22.74 -7.84 13.47
N GLY A 817 21.64 -7.94 12.73
CA GLY A 817 21.12 -9.21 12.23
C GLY A 817 21.97 -9.80 11.12
N LEU A 818 22.25 -11.10 11.20
CA LEU A 818 22.98 -11.86 10.20
C LEU A 818 22.03 -12.83 9.50
N SER A 819 21.76 -12.58 8.22
CA SER A 819 20.86 -13.40 7.39
C SER A 819 21.50 -14.64 6.75
N ASP A 820 22.83 -14.75 6.81
CA ASP A 820 23.63 -15.89 6.38
C ASP A 820 24.99 -15.82 7.13
N THR A 821 25.98 -16.63 6.73
CA THR A 821 27.37 -16.47 7.13
C THR A 821 28.07 -15.40 6.27
N TYR A 822 28.41 -14.25 6.87
CA TYR A 822 29.12 -13.16 6.20
C TYR A 822 30.58 -13.06 6.63
N TYR A 823 31.46 -12.69 5.69
CA TYR A 823 32.89 -12.59 5.93
C TYR A 823 33.33 -11.17 6.27
N PHE A 824 34.09 -11.06 7.35
CA PHE A 824 34.92 -9.92 7.70
C PHE A 824 36.31 -10.18 7.10
N ASP A 825 36.51 -9.63 5.90
CA ASP A 825 37.75 -9.62 5.13
C ASP A 825 38.67 -8.53 5.69
N VAL A 826 39.49 -8.86 6.70
CA VAL A 826 40.29 -7.86 7.42
C VAL A 826 41.76 -7.94 7.00
N GLU A 827 42.22 -6.96 6.23
CA GLU A 827 43.65 -6.77 5.96
C GLU A 827 44.39 -6.31 7.23
N ASP A 828 45.69 -6.58 7.28
CA ASP A 828 46.62 -5.93 8.23
C ASP A 828 46.83 -4.48 7.78
N VAL A 829 46.17 -3.54 8.46
CA VAL A 829 46.15 -2.10 8.15
C VAL A 829 46.92 -1.28 9.18
N SER A 830 47.16 -1.80 10.38
CA SER A 830 48.05 -1.17 11.36
C SER A 830 49.53 -1.45 11.08
N SER A 831 49.85 -2.55 10.38
CA SER A 831 51.21 -3.10 10.24
C SER A 831 51.86 -3.43 11.59
N ASP A 832 51.04 -3.76 12.59
CA ASP A 832 51.43 -4.23 13.92
C ASP A 832 50.50 -5.38 14.39
N ASN A 833 50.85 -6.06 15.49
CA ASN A 833 50.00 -7.12 16.06
C ASN A 833 48.78 -6.58 16.86
N GLY A 834 48.42 -5.30 16.69
CA GLY A 834 47.21 -4.70 17.25
C GLY A 834 45.95 -5.04 16.45
N PRO A 835 44.77 -4.51 16.84
CA PRO A 835 43.53 -4.72 16.11
C PRO A 835 43.41 -3.81 14.88
N ASP A 836 42.96 -4.41 13.78
CA ASP A 836 42.61 -3.75 12.51
C ASP A 836 41.11 -3.45 12.40
N LEU A 837 40.29 -4.30 13.04
CA LEU A 837 38.85 -4.14 13.20
C LEU A 837 38.46 -4.44 14.65
N ILE A 838 37.65 -3.57 15.26
CA ILE A 838 36.92 -3.88 16.51
C ILE A 838 35.42 -3.93 16.22
N VAL A 839 34.77 -5.04 16.56
CA VAL A 839 33.31 -5.21 16.52
C VAL A 839 32.78 -5.30 17.96
N SER A 840 32.23 -4.19 18.43
CA SER A 840 31.58 -4.07 19.74
C SER A 840 30.05 -3.99 19.67
N ALA A 841 29.48 -3.93 18.46
CA ALA A 841 28.06 -4.19 18.25
C ALA A 841 27.74 -5.67 18.56
N GLN A 842 26.53 -5.94 19.03
CA GLN A 842 25.99 -7.30 19.13
C GLN A 842 25.73 -7.84 17.73
N LEU A 843 26.10 -9.10 17.48
CA LEU A 843 25.78 -9.86 16.27
C LEU A 843 24.74 -10.93 16.63
N GLU A 844 23.66 -11.01 15.85
CA GLU A 844 22.52 -11.90 16.10
C GLU A 844 22.00 -12.57 14.82
N ASP A 845 21.10 -13.55 14.95
CA ASP A 845 20.44 -14.16 13.80
C ASP A 845 19.36 -13.21 13.27
N ALA A 846 19.38 -12.92 11.97
CA ALA A 846 18.24 -12.25 11.34
C ALA A 846 16.97 -13.12 11.43
N ALA A 847 15.80 -12.49 11.46
CA ALA A 847 14.52 -13.19 11.60
C ALA A 847 14.35 -14.36 10.60
N GLU A 848 14.06 -15.55 11.13
CA GLU A 848 13.93 -16.83 10.40
C GLU A 848 15.22 -17.31 9.66
N ALA A 849 16.38 -16.71 9.93
CA ALA A 849 17.68 -17.09 9.39
C ALA A 849 18.59 -17.75 10.44
N VAL A 850 19.77 -18.22 9.99
CA VAL A 850 20.85 -18.74 10.85
C VAL A 850 22.12 -18.00 10.46
N GLY A 851 22.49 -17.01 11.27
CA GLY A 851 23.57 -16.08 11.03
C GLY A 851 24.93 -16.64 11.43
N GLY A 852 25.97 -16.36 10.63
CA GLY A 852 27.32 -16.83 10.89
C GLY A 852 28.38 -15.75 10.65
N VAL A 853 29.57 -15.96 11.20
CA VAL A 853 30.69 -14.99 11.13
C VAL A 853 31.91 -15.66 10.51
N GLY A 854 32.34 -15.22 9.33
CA GLY A 854 33.64 -15.56 8.78
C GLY A 854 34.67 -14.48 9.09
N LYS A 855 35.89 -14.85 9.47
CA LYS A 855 37.06 -13.96 9.54
C LYS A 855 38.11 -14.44 8.55
N ALA A 856 38.47 -13.58 7.60
CA ALA A 856 39.48 -13.86 6.58
C ALA A 856 40.54 -12.75 6.49
N ARG A 857 41.57 -12.99 5.67
CA ARG A 857 42.75 -12.14 5.43
C ARG A 857 43.62 -11.87 6.67
N ALA A 858 44.78 -11.25 6.48
CA ALA A 858 45.90 -11.33 7.42
C ALA A 858 45.71 -10.58 8.75
N GLY A 859 44.83 -9.57 8.80
CA GLY A 859 44.69 -8.67 9.94
C GLY A 859 43.98 -9.28 11.15
N THR A 860 43.94 -8.50 12.23
CA THR A 860 43.36 -8.86 13.52
C THR A 860 41.96 -8.24 13.71
N MET A 861 40.96 -9.10 13.89
CA MET A 861 39.60 -8.71 14.28
C MET A 861 39.41 -8.97 15.77
N VAL A 862 38.97 -7.95 16.52
CA VAL A 862 38.50 -8.09 17.89
C VAL A 862 36.98 -8.12 17.91
N LEU A 863 36.42 -9.12 18.58
CA LEU A 863 34.99 -9.25 18.80
C LEU A 863 34.70 -9.07 20.31
N SER A 864 34.04 -7.97 20.66
CA SER A 864 33.76 -7.56 22.06
C SER A 864 32.27 -7.37 22.37
N GLY A 865 31.40 -7.49 21.35
CA GLY A 865 29.94 -7.53 21.53
C GLY A 865 29.46 -8.77 22.31
N VAL A 866 28.25 -8.69 22.85
CA VAL A 866 27.55 -9.85 23.44
C VAL A 866 26.74 -10.51 22.33
N ASN A 867 27.30 -11.53 21.70
CA ASN A 867 26.76 -12.09 20.47
C ASN A 867 25.83 -13.29 20.72
N ILE A 868 24.79 -13.41 19.90
CA ILE A 868 23.71 -14.41 20.07
C ILE A 868 23.29 -15.13 18.78
N TYR A 869 24.01 -14.94 17.68
CA TYR A 869 23.82 -15.73 16.44
C TYR A 869 23.96 -17.24 16.68
N THR A 870 23.39 -18.10 15.84
CA THR A 870 23.41 -19.56 16.05
C THR A 870 24.18 -20.35 14.99
N GLY A 871 24.58 -19.70 13.89
CA GLY A 871 25.43 -20.28 12.85
C GLY A 871 26.92 -20.39 13.24
N PRO A 872 27.74 -20.90 12.31
CA PRO A 872 29.16 -21.16 12.54
C PRO A 872 30.00 -19.88 12.67
N THR A 873 31.21 -20.04 13.21
CA THR A 873 32.26 -19.02 13.16
C THR A 873 33.49 -19.60 12.46
N PHE A 874 33.85 -19.05 11.30
CA PHE A 874 35.03 -19.49 10.53
C PHE A 874 36.19 -18.53 10.74
N VAL A 875 37.40 -19.06 10.87
CA VAL A 875 38.64 -18.29 10.90
C VAL A 875 39.59 -18.84 9.83
N ASP A 876 39.53 -18.19 8.67
CA ASP A 876 40.18 -18.59 7.41
C ASP A 876 41.50 -17.81 7.16
N GLY A 877 41.78 -16.79 7.97
CA GLY A 877 43.05 -16.08 7.95
C GLY A 877 43.16 -14.99 9.01
N GLY A 878 44.42 -14.64 9.34
CA GLY A 878 44.73 -13.62 10.33
C GLY A 878 44.33 -14.04 11.74
N CYS A 879 43.98 -13.07 12.59
CA CYS A 879 43.64 -13.32 13.99
C CYS A 879 42.18 -12.93 14.31
N LEU A 880 41.43 -13.80 14.99
CA LEU A 880 40.17 -13.47 15.66
C LEU A 880 40.38 -13.49 17.18
N LEU A 881 40.29 -12.32 17.82
CA LEU A 881 40.43 -12.13 19.26
C LEU A 881 39.07 -11.88 19.92
N LEU A 882 38.78 -12.62 20.99
CA LEU A 882 37.58 -12.44 21.81
C LEU A 882 37.87 -11.56 23.02
N ASP A 883 37.06 -10.53 23.21
CA ASP A 883 37.13 -9.61 24.37
C ASP A 883 35.89 -9.74 25.26
N GLY A 884 35.70 -10.94 25.83
CA GLY A 884 34.61 -11.23 26.76
C GLY A 884 34.09 -12.66 26.63
N SER A 885 33.38 -13.11 27.68
CA SER A 885 32.82 -14.48 27.76
C SER A 885 31.69 -14.77 26.77
N SER A 886 31.05 -13.72 26.24
CA SER A 886 29.91 -13.81 25.31
C SER A 886 30.24 -13.26 23.92
N ALA A 887 31.53 -13.07 23.62
CA ALA A 887 31.99 -12.66 22.29
C ALA A 887 31.73 -13.74 21.22
N ILE A 888 31.60 -15.01 21.61
CA ILE A 888 31.00 -16.07 20.78
C ILE A 888 29.81 -16.68 21.53
N PRO A 889 28.69 -16.95 20.83
CA PRO A 889 27.50 -17.61 21.39
C PRO A 889 27.82 -18.97 22.03
N ALA A 890 27.34 -19.18 23.26
CA ALA A 890 27.63 -20.39 24.04
C ALA A 890 26.88 -21.67 23.57
N MET A 891 25.99 -21.56 22.59
CA MET A 891 25.14 -22.65 22.11
C MET A 891 25.20 -22.77 20.58
N GLY A 892 25.50 -23.96 20.06
CA GLY A 892 25.28 -24.33 18.66
C GLY A 892 26.37 -23.92 17.66
N ALA A 893 27.00 -22.75 17.82
CA ALA A 893 28.01 -22.25 16.91
C ALA A 893 29.25 -23.16 16.84
N LEU A 894 29.46 -23.81 15.70
CA LEU A 894 30.71 -24.49 15.37
C LEU A 894 31.77 -23.42 15.08
N VAL A 895 32.85 -23.37 15.86
CA VAL A 895 34.02 -22.55 15.51
C VAL A 895 35.00 -23.43 14.73
N GLU A 896 35.39 -23.03 13.52
CA GLU A 896 36.43 -23.70 12.71
C GLU A 896 37.62 -22.77 12.46
N VAL A 897 38.84 -23.27 12.71
CA VAL A 897 40.09 -22.51 12.56
C VAL A 897 41.06 -23.24 11.63
N THR A 898 41.31 -22.63 10.47
CA THR A 898 42.15 -23.16 9.38
C THR A 898 43.66 -23.12 9.69
N THR A 899 44.48 -23.82 8.90
CA THR A 899 45.89 -24.12 9.24
C THR A 899 46.81 -22.91 9.42
N ASP A 900 46.52 -21.78 8.77
CA ASP A 900 47.34 -20.56 8.83
C ASP A 900 46.61 -19.40 9.57
N ALA A 901 45.53 -19.71 10.30
CA ALA A 901 44.75 -18.76 11.07
C ALA A 901 45.01 -18.84 12.57
N GLU A 902 44.75 -17.74 13.27
CA GLU A 902 44.84 -17.60 14.72
C GLU A 902 43.46 -17.32 15.34
N PHE A 903 43.14 -18.02 16.42
CA PHE A 903 41.95 -17.74 17.22
C PHE A 903 42.37 -17.54 18.68
N GLY A 904 41.80 -16.56 19.37
CA GLY A 904 42.36 -16.13 20.64
C GLY A 904 41.50 -15.27 21.54
N PHE A 905 42.09 -14.83 22.64
CA PHE A 905 41.43 -14.04 23.69
C PHE A 905 42.26 -12.82 24.06
N ILE A 906 41.59 -11.71 24.37
CA ILE A 906 42.21 -10.57 25.07
C ILE A 906 42.39 -10.97 26.54
N ALA A 907 43.62 -10.78 27.03
CA ALA A 907 44.00 -11.36 28.30
C ALA A 907 43.48 -10.53 29.49
N GLY A 908 42.47 -11.08 30.17
CA GLY A 908 41.82 -10.47 31.35
C GLY A 908 40.31 -10.26 31.21
N SER A 909 39.73 -10.39 30.01
CA SER A 909 38.28 -10.23 29.79
C SER A 909 37.48 -11.53 29.75
N ALA A 910 38.12 -12.69 29.57
CA ALA A 910 37.50 -14.01 29.70
C ALA A 910 37.83 -14.67 31.06
N SER A 911 36.88 -15.37 31.68
CA SER A 911 37.14 -16.19 32.87
C SER A 911 37.66 -17.58 32.48
N ASN A 912 38.36 -18.26 33.40
CA ASN A 912 38.88 -19.61 33.17
C ASN A 912 37.79 -20.61 32.71
N SER A 913 36.55 -20.46 33.19
CA SER A 913 35.43 -21.32 32.78
C SER A 913 34.99 -21.09 31.34
N ASP A 914 35.11 -19.87 30.84
CA ASP A 914 34.65 -19.49 29.50
C ASP A 914 35.62 -20.01 28.44
N ILE A 915 36.92 -19.87 28.69
CA ILE A 915 38.01 -20.40 27.85
C ILE A 915 37.88 -21.92 27.71
N VAL A 916 37.62 -22.64 28.82
CA VAL A 916 37.41 -24.10 28.79
C VAL A 916 36.11 -24.47 28.07
N THR A 917 35.05 -23.68 28.19
CA THR A 917 33.77 -23.96 27.50
C THR A 917 33.89 -23.74 25.99
N ILE A 918 34.44 -22.61 25.56
CA ILE A 918 34.67 -22.28 24.15
C ILE A 918 35.61 -23.29 23.51
N ALA A 919 36.75 -23.62 24.15
CA ALA A 919 37.70 -24.60 23.63
C ALA A 919 37.15 -26.04 23.48
N ASN A 920 36.02 -26.38 24.10
CA ASN A 920 35.35 -27.67 23.87
C ASN A 920 34.39 -27.66 22.66
N ASN A 921 34.07 -26.48 22.10
CA ASN A 921 33.21 -26.30 20.92
C ASN A 921 33.99 -25.89 19.65
N VAL A 922 35.28 -25.53 19.77
CA VAL A 922 36.15 -25.19 18.62
C VAL A 922 36.72 -26.45 17.97
N THR A 923 36.54 -26.58 16.66
CA THR A 923 37.18 -27.59 15.80
C THR A 923 38.39 -26.97 15.10
N TRP A 924 39.57 -27.52 15.34
CA TRP A 924 40.82 -27.05 14.74
C TRP A 924 41.16 -27.87 13.51
N SER A 925 41.07 -27.27 12.31
CA SER A 925 41.55 -27.88 11.06
C SER A 925 43.04 -27.57 10.79
N GLY A 926 43.65 -26.68 11.59
CA GLY A 926 45.09 -26.71 11.86
C GLY A 926 45.73 -25.48 12.52
N GLY A 927 44.95 -24.41 12.78
CA GLY A 927 45.49 -23.11 13.21
C GLY A 927 46.00 -23.04 14.65
N ALA A 928 46.53 -21.87 15.03
CA ALA A 928 47.16 -21.63 16.33
C ALA A 928 46.23 -20.93 17.34
N LEU A 929 46.42 -21.23 18.63
CA LEU A 929 45.70 -20.56 19.73
C LEU A 929 46.52 -19.35 20.21
N THR A 930 45.97 -18.15 20.06
CA THR A 930 46.65 -16.89 20.41
C THR A 930 46.10 -16.30 21.72
N PHE A 931 46.97 -15.70 22.53
CA PHE A 931 46.60 -14.83 23.64
C PHE A 931 47.21 -13.44 23.44
N TYR A 932 46.38 -12.41 23.36
CA TYR A 932 46.84 -11.03 23.27
C TYR A 932 46.93 -10.41 24.66
N VAL A 933 48.15 -10.15 25.13
CA VAL A 933 48.43 -9.47 26.40
C VAL A 933 49.04 -8.09 26.07
N PRO A 934 48.33 -6.98 26.30
CA PRO A 934 48.85 -5.65 25.99
C PRO A 934 50.16 -5.34 26.75
N THR A 935 51.04 -4.55 26.12
CA THR A 935 52.37 -4.26 26.66
C THR A 935 52.31 -3.70 28.08
N GLY A 936 53.14 -4.24 28.98
CA GLY A 936 53.15 -3.86 30.40
C GLY A 936 51.97 -4.38 31.23
N SER A 937 51.07 -5.18 30.65
CA SER A 937 50.01 -5.89 31.38
C SER A 937 50.46 -7.31 31.76
N THR A 938 49.84 -7.88 32.79
CA THR A 938 50.08 -9.28 33.19
C THR A 938 48.75 -10.00 33.38
N ALA A 939 48.53 -11.08 32.62
CA ALA A 939 47.37 -11.95 32.76
C ALA A 939 47.78 -13.28 33.40
N SER A 940 46.93 -13.84 34.27
CA SER A 940 47.25 -15.06 35.04
C SER A 940 46.12 -16.09 35.00
N PHE A 941 46.38 -17.26 34.44
CA PHE A 941 45.47 -18.39 34.40
C PHE A 941 45.70 -19.33 35.58
N ALA A 942 44.77 -19.34 36.53
CA ALA A 942 44.88 -20.10 37.79
C ALA A 942 44.39 -21.57 37.72
N GLY A 943 44.14 -22.13 36.53
CA GLY A 943 43.58 -23.47 36.36
C GLY A 943 44.19 -24.20 35.15
N ASP A 944 43.99 -25.52 35.10
CA ASP A 944 44.51 -26.38 34.04
C ASP A 944 43.70 -26.20 32.74
N LEU A 945 44.38 -26.04 31.61
CA LEU A 945 43.75 -25.99 30.29
C LEU A 945 43.54 -27.42 29.76
N THR A 946 42.44 -28.04 30.19
CA THR A 946 42.06 -29.42 29.82
C THR A 946 40.72 -29.42 29.07
N GLY A 947 40.71 -29.95 27.84
CA GLY A 947 39.54 -29.98 26.96
C GLY A 947 39.91 -30.46 25.55
N GLY A 948 38.91 -30.80 24.73
CA GLY A 948 39.10 -31.52 23.46
C GLY A 948 40.04 -30.85 22.47
N ALA A 949 39.99 -29.52 22.34
CA ALA A 949 40.95 -28.76 21.54
C ALA A 949 42.38 -28.85 22.06
N PHE A 950 42.60 -28.73 23.37
CA PHE A 950 43.94 -28.75 23.98
C PHE A 950 44.60 -30.14 23.94
N GLU A 951 43.82 -31.22 23.85
CA GLU A 951 44.36 -32.59 23.69
C GLU A 951 44.64 -32.97 22.23
N THR A 952 44.03 -32.28 21.26
CA THR A 952 44.17 -32.57 19.81
C THR A 952 44.97 -31.53 19.03
N ALA A 953 45.15 -30.32 19.59
CA ALA A 953 46.03 -29.31 19.05
C ALA A 953 47.49 -29.81 19.01
N THR A 954 47.94 -30.10 17.80
CA THR A 954 49.38 -30.13 17.46
C THR A 954 49.94 -28.73 17.20
N ALA A 955 49.08 -27.71 17.24
CA ALA A 955 49.40 -26.31 17.04
C ALA A 955 50.01 -25.66 18.29
N ALA A 956 50.82 -24.61 18.05
CA ALA A 956 51.42 -23.83 19.12
C ALA A 956 50.38 -22.94 19.82
N ILE A 957 50.61 -22.68 21.11
CA ILE A 957 49.98 -21.57 21.82
C ILE A 957 50.88 -20.36 21.62
N THR A 958 50.38 -19.27 21.03
CA THR A 958 51.15 -18.05 20.77
C THR A 958 50.73 -16.93 21.74
N VAL A 959 51.68 -16.14 22.22
CA VAL A 959 51.40 -14.93 23.03
C VAL A 959 51.90 -13.70 22.29
N LYS A 960 51.01 -12.72 22.11
CA LYS A 960 51.23 -11.45 21.39
C LYS A 960 51.02 -10.24 22.29
N GLY A 961 51.51 -9.08 21.85
CA GLY A 961 51.24 -7.76 22.46
C GLY A 961 52.28 -7.25 23.46
N GLY A 962 53.35 -8.01 23.75
CA GLY A 962 54.46 -7.57 24.61
C GLY A 962 54.13 -7.51 26.11
N GLY A 963 53.02 -8.11 26.52
CA GLY A 963 52.67 -8.32 27.93
C GLY A 963 53.20 -9.65 28.49
N THR A 964 52.87 -9.91 29.76
CA THR A 964 53.23 -11.15 30.45
C THR A 964 52.03 -12.09 30.57
N LEU A 965 52.13 -13.30 30.05
CA LEU A 965 51.17 -14.38 30.31
C LEU A 965 51.71 -15.33 31.38
N ASN A 966 50.91 -15.62 32.40
CA ASN A 966 51.28 -16.48 33.52
C ASN A 966 50.33 -17.67 33.64
N PHE A 967 50.84 -18.88 33.51
CA PHE A 967 50.09 -20.11 33.75
C PHE A 967 50.34 -20.59 35.18
N ALA A 968 49.44 -20.27 36.10
CA ALA A 968 49.55 -20.70 37.50
C ALA A 968 48.90 -22.07 37.78
N GLY A 969 48.20 -22.65 36.80
CA GLY A 969 47.72 -24.04 36.78
C GLY A 969 48.78 -25.04 36.33
N SER A 970 48.71 -26.29 36.80
CA SER A 970 49.78 -27.29 36.69
C SER A 970 49.57 -28.34 35.60
N SER A 971 49.29 -27.92 34.37
CA SER A 971 49.73 -28.62 33.14
C SER A 971 49.45 -27.80 31.88
N LEU A 972 50.40 -27.83 30.94
CA LEU A 972 50.19 -27.41 29.55
C LEU A 972 50.53 -28.58 28.63
N PRO A 973 49.67 -28.95 27.66
CA PRO A 973 49.91 -30.09 26.76
C PRO A 973 50.94 -29.79 25.66
N VAL A 974 51.17 -28.51 25.35
CA VAL A 974 52.13 -28.04 24.35
C VAL A 974 53.01 -26.92 24.94
N THR A 975 54.23 -26.75 24.40
CA THR A 975 55.10 -25.63 24.77
C THR A 975 54.61 -24.37 24.06
N PRO A 976 54.26 -23.28 24.79
CA PRO A 976 53.82 -22.06 24.16
C PRO A 976 55.01 -21.27 23.59
N THR A 977 54.75 -20.48 22.55
CA THR A 977 55.68 -19.60 21.85
C THR A 977 55.29 -18.13 22.06
N THR A 978 56.26 -17.22 21.90
CA THR A 978 56.06 -15.79 22.06
C THR A 978 56.34 -15.04 20.77
N ASP A 979 55.64 -13.93 20.59
CA ASP A 979 55.87 -12.92 19.57
C ASP A 979 55.98 -11.54 20.26
N ASP A 980 56.56 -10.54 19.60
CA ASP A 980 56.71 -9.15 20.10
C ASP A 980 57.19 -9.00 21.56
N ASP A 981 58.34 -9.59 21.90
CA ASP A 981 58.95 -9.53 23.25
C ASP A 981 58.02 -9.99 24.41
N SER A 982 56.90 -10.67 24.11
CA SER A 982 55.96 -11.17 25.12
C SER A 982 56.64 -12.18 26.06
N ILE A 983 56.26 -12.15 27.34
CA ILE A 983 56.89 -12.98 28.38
C ILE A 983 55.92 -14.07 28.84
N ILE A 984 56.36 -15.32 28.86
CA ILE A 984 55.57 -16.42 29.44
C ILE A 984 56.19 -16.88 30.75
N THR A 985 55.35 -17.00 31.78
CA THR A 985 55.70 -17.42 33.12
C THR A 985 54.81 -18.58 33.59
N GLY A 986 55.27 -19.34 34.59
CA GLY A 986 54.46 -20.34 35.29
C GLY A 986 54.28 -21.71 34.61
N VAL A 987 54.63 -21.88 33.32
CA VAL A 987 54.43 -23.10 32.51
C VAL A 987 54.76 -24.40 33.27
N GLY A 988 53.72 -25.02 33.82
CA GLY A 988 53.79 -26.24 34.62
C GLY A 988 53.98 -27.52 33.80
N VAL A 989 54.95 -27.55 32.86
CA VAL A 989 55.49 -28.84 32.42
C VAL A 989 56.23 -29.48 33.59
N GLY A 990 56.07 -30.80 33.74
CA GLY A 990 56.48 -31.54 34.93
C GLY A 990 57.98 -31.47 35.25
N GLY A 991 58.39 -30.40 35.93
CA GLY A 991 59.74 -30.15 36.44
C GLY A 991 60.58 -29.15 35.64
N THR A 992 60.34 -27.84 35.78
CA THR A 992 61.32 -26.69 35.85
C THR A 992 60.61 -25.33 35.62
N THR A 993 61.02 -24.17 36.15
CA THR A 993 61.56 -23.73 37.48
C THR A 993 61.63 -22.18 37.54
N SER A 994 62.15 -21.58 38.62
CA SER A 994 62.56 -20.16 38.60
C SER A 994 63.75 -19.96 37.66
N ILE A 995 63.58 -19.08 36.67
CA ILE A 995 64.62 -18.63 35.73
C ILE A 995 64.98 -17.19 36.11
N GLU A 996 66.27 -16.90 36.25
CA GLU A 996 66.78 -15.55 36.46
C GLU A 996 67.66 -15.16 35.26
N GLU A 997 67.26 -14.12 34.53
CA GLU A 997 68.05 -13.59 33.40
C GLU A 997 69.08 -12.57 33.92
N VAL A 998 70.35 -12.83 33.62
CA VAL A 998 71.44 -11.88 33.86
C VAL A 998 71.98 -11.39 32.52
N THR A 999 71.46 -10.25 32.05
CA THR A 999 71.99 -9.59 30.85
C THR A 999 73.25 -8.79 31.16
N LEU A 1000 74.38 -9.25 30.62
CA LEU A 1000 75.67 -8.56 30.69
C LEU A 1000 75.87 -7.67 29.46
N THR A 1001 75.33 -6.44 29.54
CA THR A 1001 75.61 -5.41 28.55
C THR A 1001 77.03 -4.89 28.73
N THR A 1002 77.84 -4.89 27.66
CA THR A 1002 79.16 -4.27 27.67
C THR A 1002 79.38 -3.38 26.45
N GLU A 1003 80.11 -2.28 26.63
CA GLU A 1003 80.43 -1.35 25.54
C GLU A 1003 81.14 -2.08 24.37
N PRO A 1004 80.74 -1.87 23.11
CA PRO A 1004 81.31 -2.60 21.97
C PRO A 1004 82.83 -2.44 21.83
N GLY A 1005 83.55 -3.56 21.82
CA GLY A 1005 84.88 -3.65 21.19
C GLY A 1005 86.13 -3.66 22.10
N THR A 1006 86.03 -3.76 23.43
CA THR A 1006 87.23 -3.76 24.31
C THR A 1006 87.37 -4.93 25.31
N ASN A 1007 86.50 -5.93 25.28
CA ASN A 1007 86.45 -6.99 26.31
C ASN A 1007 87.13 -8.33 25.94
N ALA A 1008 87.92 -8.36 24.87
CA ALA A 1008 88.68 -9.56 24.48
C ALA A 1008 89.62 -10.00 25.62
N GLY A 1009 89.47 -11.23 26.10
CA GLY A 1009 90.23 -11.79 27.23
C GLY A 1009 89.82 -11.30 28.63
N ARG A 1010 88.62 -10.71 28.79
CA ARG A 1010 88.03 -10.45 30.12
C ARG A 1010 87.13 -11.60 30.58
N LYS A 1011 87.12 -11.82 31.90
CA LYS A 1011 86.25 -12.75 32.61
C LYS A 1011 85.08 -12.00 33.23
N ALA A 1012 83.85 -12.46 33.02
CA ALA A 1012 82.78 -12.19 33.98
C ALA A 1012 82.61 -13.41 34.90
N THR A 1013 82.20 -13.11 36.11
CA THR A 1013 81.96 -14.07 37.18
C THR A 1013 80.51 -13.90 37.60
N LEU A 1014 79.68 -14.88 37.27
CA LEU A 1014 78.30 -14.96 37.71
C LEU A 1014 78.27 -15.65 39.08
N THR A 1015 77.78 -14.94 40.08
CA THR A 1015 77.51 -15.43 41.44
C THR A 1015 76.02 -15.34 41.69
N PHE A 1016 75.42 -16.42 42.20
CA PHE A 1016 74.01 -16.54 42.48
C PHE A 1016 73.81 -17.25 43.82
N SER A 1017 72.80 -16.83 44.58
CA SER A 1017 72.31 -17.58 45.73
C SER A 1017 71.13 -18.41 45.29
N SER A 1018 71.15 -19.71 45.55
CA SER A 1018 70.09 -20.66 45.18
C SER A 1018 69.95 -21.72 46.27
N SER A 1019 68.74 -22.27 46.45
CA SER A 1019 68.52 -23.35 47.42
C SER A 1019 69.03 -24.73 46.95
N GLY A 1020 69.51 -24.82 45.71
CA GLY A 1020 70.08 -26.02 45.09
C GLY A 1020 71.03 -25.67 43.93
N PRO A 1021 71.54 -26.67 43.18
CA PRO A 1021 72.40 -26.42 42.02
C PRO A 1021 71.71 -25.58 40.94
N VAL A 1022 72.50 -25.01 40.03
CA VAL A 1022 72.09 -24.11 38.95
C VAL A 1022 72.74 -24.54 37.64
N ASP A 1023 71.92 -24.64 36.60
CA ASP A 1023 72.33 -24.84 35.22
C ASP A 1023 72.33 -23.49 34.50
N ILE A 1024 73.38 -23.20 33.73
CA ILE A 1024 73.57 -21.94 33.01
C ILE A 1024 73.41 -22.18 31.51
N TYR A 1025 72.60 -21.34 30.86
CA TYR A 1025 72.36 -21.34 29.41
C TYR A 1025 72.72 -19.97 28.81
N THR A 1026 73.01 -19.92 27.51
CA THR A 1026 72.98 -18.66 26.75
C THR A 1026 71.66 -18.51 25.98
N SER A 1027 71.33 -17.30 25.54
CA SER A 1027 70.13 -17.05 24.72
C SER A 1027 70.04 -17.92 23.46
N SER A 1028 71.16 -18.31 22.85
CA SER A 1028 71.15 -19.21 21.69
C SER A 1028 70.91 -20.68 22.04
N ASP A 1029 71.17 -21.10 23.28
CA ASP A 1029 71.04 -22.50 23.71
C ASP A 1029 69.68 -22.79 24.35
N LEU A 1030 69.08 -21.77 25.00
CA LEU A 1030 67.77 -21.87 25.66
C LEU A 1030 66.64 -22.18 24.66
N ASN A 1031 66.65 -21.52 23.49
CA ASN A 1031 65.61 -21.65 22.46
C ASN A 1031 65.47 -23.05 21.83
N LEU A 1032 66.35 -24.00 22.17
CA LEU A 1032 66.30 -25.39 21.70
C LEU A 1032 66.37 -26.44 22.83
N TRP A 1033 66.35 -26.00 24.10
CA TRP A 1033 66.70 -26.85 25.25
C TRP A 1033 68.01 -27.64 25.01
N GLY A 1034 69.03 -26.94 24.50
CA GLY A 1034 70.37 -27.52 24.33
C GLY A 1034 70.97 -27.93 25.67
N ALA A 1035 72.06 -28.71 25.65
CA ALA A 1035 72.78 -28.98 26.90
C ALA A 1035 73.30 -27.66 27.51
N PRO A 1036 73.14 -27.43 28.83
CA PRO A 1036 73.59 -26.19 29.46
C PRO A 1036 75.10 -25.98 29.27
N ILE A 1037 75.53 -24.73 29.14
CA ILE A 1037 76.95 -24.38 29.06
C ILE A 1037 77.69 -24.63 30.39
N ALA A 1038 76.95 -24.76 31.48
CA ALA A 1038 77.41 -25.33 32.74
C ALA A 1038 76.24 -25.97 33.51
N GLU A 1039 76.39 -27.22 33.95
CA GLU A 1039 75.37 -27.98 34.69
C GLU A 1039 75.78 -28.11 36.18
N GLY A 1040 74.81 -28.08 37.09
CA GLY A 1040 74.99 -28.50 38.48
C GLY A 1040 75.73 -27.50 39.39
N ILE A 1041 75.86 -26.24 39.01
CA ILE A 1041 76.70 -25.25 39.71
C ILE A 1041 76.06 -24.82 41.04
N THR A 1042 76.76 -25.01 42.15
CA THR A 1042 76.25 -24.62 43.48
C THR A 1042 76.57 -23.16 43.80
N SER A 1043 75.85 -22.57 44.76
CA SER A 1043 76.09 -21.19 45.23
C SER A 1043 77.48 -20.94 45.84
N GLU A 1044 78.27 -21.99 46.12
CA GLU A 1044 79.67 -21.90 46.52
C GLU A 1044 80.65 -21.86 45.31
N GLN A 1045 80.18 -22.12 44.09
CA GLN A 1045 80.97 -22.14 42.87
C GLN A 1045 80.53 -21.05 41.90
N PRO A 1046 81.28 -19.95 41.76
CA PRO A 1046 80.95 -18.94 40.77
C PRO A 1046 81.17 -19.47 39.35
N PHE A 1047 80.19 -19.30 38.46
CA PHE A 1047 80.36 -19.58 37.04
C PHE A 1047 81.19 -18.47 36.38
N VAL A 1048 82.22 -18.84 35.62
CA VAL A 1048 83.14 -17.89 34.98
C VAL A 1048 83.11 -18.08 33.48
N VAL A 1049 82.72 -17.03 32.75
CA VAL A 1049 82.76 -17.00 31.29
C VAL A 1049 83.94 -16.14 30.82
N ASP A 1050 84.75 -16.72 29.95
CA ASP A 1050 85.84 -16.05 29.24
C ASP A 1050 85.32 -15.44 27.92
N ASP A 1051 85.85 -14.27 27.56
CA ASP A 1051 85.77 -13.66 26.21
C ASP A 1051 84.36 -13.17 25.77
N ILE A 1052 83.83 -12.19 26.51
CA ILE A 1052 82.51 -11.57 26.29
C ILE A 1052 82.61 -10.49 25.20
N GLY A 1053 82.74 -10.92 23.94
CA GLY A 1053 82.93 -10.03 22.78
C GLY A 1053 81.71 -9.20 22.34
N ALA A 1054 80.52 -9.47 22.89
CA ALA A 1054 79.26 -8.79 22.60
C ALA A 1054 78.32 -8.88 23.81
N THR A 1055 77.21 -8.14 23.82
CA THR A 1055 76.12 -8.34 24.80
C THR A 1055 75.67 -9.81 24.76
N LYS A 1056 75.66 -10.46 25.93
CA LYS A 1056 75.16 -11.83 26.10
C LYS A 1056 74.23 -11.88 27.29
N ALA A 1057 73.03 -12.42 27.07
CA ALA A 1057 72.13 -12.84 28.13
C ALA A 1057 72.52 -14.25 28.59
N PHE A 1058 72.60 -14.44 29.90
CA PHE A 1058 72.79 -15.72 30.55
C PHE A 1058 71.54 -16.03 31.37
N PHE A 1059 71.04 -17.26 31.26
CA PHE A 1059 69.87 -17.73 31.99
C PHE A 1059 70.33 -18.73 33.04
N ALA A 1060 70.06 -18.41 34.30
CA ALA A 1060 70.33 -19.27 35.44
C ALA A 1060 69.06 -20.05 35.81
N ILE A 1061 69.14 -21.38 35.81
CA ILE A 1061 68.00 -22.28 36.00
C ILE A 1061 68.32 -23.27 37.12
N VAL A 1062 67.57 -23.26 38.21
CA VAL A 1062 67.68 -24.29 39.27
C VAL A 1062 66.85 -25.53 38.91
N PRO A 1063 67.18 -26.75 39.37
CA PRO A 1063 66.30 -27.92 39.25
C PRO A 1063 65.07 -27.87 40.16
N ALA A 1064 64.04 -28.64 39.82
CA ALA A 1064 62.73 -28.62 40.47
C ALA A 1064 62.79 -28.81 42.01
N GLY A 1065 62.00 -28.00 42.73
CA GLY A 1065 61.99 -27.94 44.19
C GLY A 1065 63.03 -26.98 44.81
N ASN A 1066 63.80 -26.28 43.98
CA ASN A 1066 64.71 -25.22 44.41
C ASN A 1066 64.26 -23.84 43.91
N THR A 1067 64.70 -22.78 44.58
CA THR A 1067 64.42 -21.38 44.22
C THR A 1067 65.67 -20.51 44.32
N PHE A 1068 65.70 -19.43 43.57
CA PHE A 1068 66.46 -18.23 43.94
C PHE A 1068 65.71 -17.49 45.09
N PRO A 1069 66.40 -16.83 46.03
CA PRO A 1069 65.75 -15.96 47.02
C PRO A 1069 65.25 -14.67 46.34
N GLU A 1070 64.26 -13.99 46.93
CA GLU A 1070 63.63 -12.77 46.37
C GLU A 1070 64.57 -11.55 46.21
N SER A 1071 65.86 -11.71 46.50
CA SER A 1071 66.92 -10.72 46.21
C SER A 1071 68.24 -11.46 45.95
N ASN A 1072 68.69 -11.46 44.69
CA ASN A 1072 70.03 -11.86 44.26
C ASN A 1072 70.85 -10.64 43.81
#